data_AF-A0A6J1UFN4-F1
#
_entry.id   AF-A0A6J1UFN4-F1
#
_cell.length_a   1.000
_cell.length_b   1.000
_cell.length_c   1.000
_cell.angle_alpha   90.00
_cell.angle_beta   90.00
_cell.angle_gamma   90.00
#
_symmetry.space_group_name_H-M   'P 1'
#
loop_
_entity.id
_entity.type
_entity.pdbx_description
1 polymer ?
#
loop_
_entity_poly.entity_id
_entity_poly.type
_entity_poly.pdbx_seq_one_letter_code
_entity_poly.pdbx_strand_id
1 'polypeptide(L)'
;MKLCLSEGSLGGLKVLAAAKATGAPVEVQWLPQEAHVVPFLTRPQLPALQLENGSFLFSTNVISQYFFRLSGKEISNFNNEQSDFANQFFEWDITELEPALSAALYLHVVQEKKGEDVLGIIRKPLDYLDQILTKKGTSYLTGDVESAADIVLWGSLFPLLRDDSFLPNELKALRSWFQNMNLKEYCRKAVESVWTPKGLLELKAYLQKHPAPSLTLEKSATNEAKEEESAQQHLSDVEIEAIAEIWSRGSASLPNPWKPQHPILPVEGMKNVLITSALPYVNNVPHLGNIIGCVLSADTFARYCRLRNWNTLYICGTDEYGTATETKAMEEGLTPQQICDKYYSIHAQIYQWFNISFDYFGRTTTAQQTTIAQSIFQQLLERNYLLTETVDQLKCEKCARFLADRFVEGICPFCNYEEARGDQCDKCGKLINATELKKPVCKVCQETPVVKSSQHLFLDLPKLEESLEKWLAVSQSSGDWTPNSRYIARSWIRDGLKPRCITRDLKWGTPVPLDGFREKVFYVWFDAPIGYLSITANYTDQWEKWWKNPEQIQLYNFMAKDNVPFHSVVFPCSLLGTGDNYTLVNHLIATEYLNYEDGKFSKSRGVGVFGDMAKDTGIPADIWRFYLLYLRPESQDSAFSWNDLMIKNNSELLNTLGNFINRAGSFVCKFFGGCVPTMDLTQDDKRLLAHITLELRQYNQLLEKVKIRDALRTILNIARHGNQYLQVNEPWKCIKGSDADK
;
A
#
# COMPACT_ATOMS: atom_id res chain seq x y z
N MET A 1 -26.15 -27.33 -19.63
CA MET A 1 -25.01 -26.71 -18.87
C MET A 1 -24.34 -27.75 -17.96
N LYS A 2 -23.07 -27.55 -17.56
CA LYS A 2 -22.36 -28.47 -16.64
C LYS A 2 -21.99 -27.77 -15.33
N LEU A 3 -22.47 -28.27 -14.20
CA LEU A 3 -22.18 -27.75 -12.87
C LEU A 3 -21.11 -28.62 -12.19
N CYS A 4 -19.90 -28.09 -12.07
CA CYS A 4 -18.79 -28.75 -11.40
C CYS A 4 -18.80 -28.42 -9.90
N LEU A 5 -18.83 -29.44 -9.06
CA LEU A 5 -18.86 -29.35 -7.60
C LEU A 5 -17.74 -30.19 -6.98
N SER A 6 -17.31 -29.85 -5.77
CA SER A 6 -16.51 -30.73 -4.91
C SER A 6 -17.25 -31.03 -3.61
N GLU A 7 -17.03 -32.22 -3.07
CA GLU A 7 -17.49 -32.58 -1.73
C GLU A 7 -16.83 -31.64 -0.70
N GLY A 8 -17.60 -31.11 0.24
CA GLY A 8 -17.08 -30.19 1.26
C GLY A 8 -16.86 -28.74 0.80
N SER A 9 -17.21 -28.37 -0.44
CA SER A 9 -17.18 -26.96 -0.87
C SER A 9 -18.24 -26.12 -0.16
N LEU A 10 -17.82 -25.03 0.50
CA LEU A 10 -18.72 -24.10 1.19
C LEU A 10 -19.81 -23.52 0.27
N GLY A 11 -19.44 -23.22 -0.97
CA GLY A 11 -20.36 -22.69 -1.98
C GLY A 11 -21.23 -23.71 -2.69
N GLY A 12 -20.92 -25.01 -2.59
CA GLY A 12 -21.60 -26.06 -3.35
C GLY A 12 -23.06 -26.24 -2.94
N LEU A 13 -23.36 -26.03 -1.65
CA LEU A 13 -24.71 -26.19 -1.10
C LEU A 13 -25.69 -25.18 -1.69
N LYS A 14 -25.34 -23.88 -1.69
CA LYS A 14 -26.20 -22.82 -2.24
C LYS A 14 -26.46 -23.00 -3.73
N VAL A 15 -25.42 -23.30 -4.49
CA VAL A 15 -25.53 -23.48 -5.95
C VAL A 15 -26.40 -24.69 -6.31
N LEU A 16 -26.23 -25.81 -5.60
CA LEU A 16 -27.02 -27.01 -5.85
C LEU A 16 -28.49 -26.85 -5.40
N ALA A 17 -28.73 -26.16 -4.28
CA ALA A 17 -30.07 -25.82 -3.83
C ALA A 17 -30.78 -24.91 -4.84
N ALA A 18 -30.09 -23.89 -5.36
CA ALA A 18 -30.62 -22.98 -6.38
C ALA A 18 -30.95 -23.71 -7.69
N ALA A 19 -30.06 -24.61 -8.16
CA ALA A 19 -30.31 -25.43 -9.34
C ALA A 19 -31.57 -26.31 -9.18
N LYS A 20 -31.73 -26.96 -8.02
CA LYS A 20 -32.88 -27.81 -7.72
C LYS A 20 -34.17 -27.00 -7.55
N ALA A 21 -34.12 -25.85 -6.89
CA ALA A 21 -35.28 -24.98 -6.67
C ALA A 21 -35.86 -24.42 -7.98
N THR A 22 -34.97 -24.16 -8.95
CA THR A 22 -35.33 -23.59 -10.26
C THR A 22 -35.59 -24.63 -11.34
N GLY A 23 -35.20 -25.90 -11.11
CA GLY A 23 -35.26 -26.96 -12.11
C GLY A 23 -34.25 -26.73 -13.25
N ALA A 24 -33.13 -26.05 -12.98
CA ALA A 24 -32.15 -25.70 -14.01
C ALA A 24 -31.60 -26.96 -14.71
N PRO A 25 -31.48 -26.96 -16.07
CA PRO A 25 -30.99 -28.09 -16.84
C PRO A 25 -29.45 -28.18 -16.76
N VAL A 26 -28.96 -28.61 -15.60
CA VAL A 26 -27.53 -28.79 -15.31
C VAL A 26 -27.17 -30.26 -15.13
N GLU A 27 -26.10 -30.68 -15.78
CA GLU A 27 -25.41 -31.94 -15.49
C GLU A 27 -24.41 -31.70 -14.36
N VAL A 28 -24.57 -32.39 -13.23
CA VAL A 28 -23.69 -32.22 -12.06
C VAL A 28 -22.48 -33.14 -12.18
N GLN A 29 -21.28 -32.55 -12.12
CA GLN A 29 -20.02 -33.27 -12.16
C GLN A 29 -19.26 -33.09 -10.83
N TRP A 30 -18.98 -34.19 -10.15
CA TRP A 30 -18.22 -34.20 -8.90
C TRP A 30 -16.73 -34.34 -9.20
N LEU A 31 -15.93 -33.41 -8.69
CA LEU A 31 -14.50 -33.33 -8.94
C LEU A 31 -13.73 -33.13 -7.63
N PRO A 32 -12.44 -33.54 -7.57
CA PRO A 32 -11.55 -33.16 -6.48
C PRO A 32 -11.47 -31.64 -6.34
N GLN A 33 -11.26 -31.16 -5.12
CA GLN A 33 -11.23 -29.73 -4.85
C GLN A 33 -10.07 -29.00 -5.57
N GLU A 34 -9.00 -29.72 -5.88
CA GLU A 34 -7.84 -29.24 -6.63
C GLU A 34 -8.06 -29.24 -8.16
N ALA A 35 -9.25 -29.61 -8.65
CA ALA A 35 -9.51 -29.67 -10.09
C ALA A 35 -9.57 -28.26 -10.72
N HIS A 36 -8.74 -28.04 -11.74
CA HIS A 36 -8.77 -26.84 -12.56
C HIS A 36 -9.85 -26.95 -13.65
N VAL A 37 -11.06 -26.50 -13.32
CA VAL A 37 -12.21 -26.51 -14.23
C VAL A 37 -12.28 -25.24 -15.10
N VAL A 38 -11.90 -24.10 -14.54
CA VAL A 38 -11.94 -22.80 -15.25
C VAL A 38 -10.57 -22.54 -15.89
N PRO A 39 -10.43 -22.61 -17.22
CA PRO A 39 -9.11 -22.67 -17.87
C PRO A 39 -8.21 -21.44 -17.68
N PHE A 40 -8.81 -20.29 -17.37
CA PHE A 40 -8.12 -19.01 -17.21
C PHE A 40 -7.88 -18.62 -15.74
N LEU A 41 -8.30 -19.45 -14.77
CA LEU A 41 -7.98 -19.23 -13.36
C LEU A 41 -6.68 -19.95 -12.99
N THR A 42 -5.79 -19.23 -12.33
CA THR A 42 -4.50 -19.75 -11.83
C THR A 42 -4.66 -20.64 -10.61
N ARG A 43 -5.81 -20.60 -9.93
CA ARG A 43 -6.15 -21.45 -8.78
C ARG A 43 -7.38 -22.33 -9.09
N PRO A 44 -7.48 -23.54 -8.52
CA PRO A 44 -8.71 -24.33 -8.57
C PRO A 44 -9.86 -23.55 -7.93
N GLN A 45 -11.00 -23.47 -8.61
CA GLN A 45 -12.18 -22.77 -8.13
C GLN A 45 -13.41 -23.66 -8.36
N LEU A 46 -14.01 -24.12 -7.27
CA LEU A 46 -15.26 -24.87 -7.24
C LEU A 46 -16.17 -24.30 -6.14
N PRO A 47 -17.48 -24.15 -6.37
CA PRO A 47 -18.22 -24.62 -7.55
C PRO A 47 -18.04 -23.72 -8.79
N ALA A 48 -18.18 -24.31 -9.98
CA ALA A 48 -18.16 -23.60 -11.25
C ALA A 48 -19.23 -24.15 -12.21
N LEU A 49 -19.91 -23.27 -12.94
CA LEU A 49 -20.89 -23.61 -13.98
C LEU A 49 -20.32 -23.31 -15.36
N GLN A 50 -20.21 -24.33 -16.20
CA GLN A 50 -19.92 -24.18 -17.62
C GLN A 50 -21.24 -24.03 -18.39
N LEU A 51 -21.36 -22.91 -19.10
CA LEU A 51 -22.48 -22.59 -19.99
C LEU A 51 -22.30 -23.28 -21.35
N GLU A 52 -23.39 -23.39 -22.10
CA GLU A 52 -23.40 -24.08 -23.41
C GLU A 52 -22.55 -23.39 -24.47
N ASN A 53 -22.36 -22.08 -24.34
CA ASN A 53 -21.47 -21.29 -25.20
C ASN A 53 -19.98 -21.41 -24.81
N GLY A 54 -19.63 -22.28 -23.87
CA GLY A 54 -18.26 -22.48 -23.39
C GLY A 54 -17.78 -21.46 -22.35
N SER A 55 -18.62 -20.51 -21.92
CA SER A 55 -18.30 -19.56 -20.84
C SER A 55 -18.41 -20.21 -19.46
N PHE A 56 -17.71 -19.65 -18.46
CA PHE A 56 -17.72 -20.16 -17.09
C PHE A 56 -18.22 -19.10 -16.10
N LEU A 57 -19.12 -19.50 -15.19
CA LEU A 57 -19.49 -18.75 -14.00
C LEU A 57 -18.89 -19.47 -12.79
N PHE A 58 -18.20 -18.76 -11.90
CA PHE A 58 -17.48 -19.35 -10.76
C PHE A 58 -17.70 -18.61 -9.44
N SER A 59 -18.59 -17.61 -9.45
CA SER A 59 -19.17 -17.01 -8.25
C SER A 59 -20.47 -17.73 -7.90
N THR A 60 -20.58 -18.23 -6.68
CA THR A 60 -21.75 -18.97 -6.20
C THR A 60 -23.03 -18.16 -6.28
N ASN A 61 -22.95 -16.85 -6.00
CA ASN A 61 -24.12 -15.97 -5.96
C ASN A 61 -24.58 -15.67 -7.39
N VAL A 62 -23.63 -15.43 -8.30
CA VAL A 62 -23.90 -15.24 -9.73
C VAL A 62 -24.49 -16.50 -10.36
N ILE A 63 -23.97 -17.69 -10.03
CA ILE A 63 -24.51 -18.96 -10.53
C ILE A 63 -25.96 -19.15 -10.03
N SER A 64 -26.21 -18.86 -8.76
CA SER A 64 -27.54 -19.02 -8.15
C SER A 64 -28.55 -18.05 -8.76
N GLN A 65 -28.21 -16.77 -8.91
CA GLN A 65 -29.02 -15.79 -9.63
C GLN A 65 -29.27 -16.21 -11.07
N TYR A 66 -28.25 -16.70 -11.77
CA TYR A 66 -28.36 -17.13 -13.15
C TYR A 66 -29.42 -18.23 -13.32
N PHE A 67 -29.48 -19.20 -12.41
CA PHE A 67 -30.53 -20.23 -12.43
C PHE A 67 -31.94 -19.66 -12.21
N PHE A 68 -32.07 -18.70 -11.29
CA PHE A 68 -33.36 -18.05 -11.01
C PHE A 68 -33.84 -17.21 -12.21
N ARG A 69 -32.95 -16.44 -12.84
CA ARG A 69 -33.25 -15.71 -14.08
C ARG A 69 -33.62 -16.66 -15.22
N LEU A 70 -32.89 -17.76 -15.40
CA LEU A 70 -33.17 -18.76 -16.44
C LEU A 70 -34.56 -19.38 -16.27
N SER A 71 -34.99 -19.63 -15.03
CA SER A 71 -36.30 -20.21 -14.73
C SER A 71 -37.47 -19.23 -14.86
N GLY A 72 -37.20 -17.92 -14.98
CA GLY A 72 -38.20 -16.86 -14.97
C GLY A 72 -38.83 -16.56 -13.60
N LYS A 73 -38.53 -17.36 -12.56
CA LYS A 73 -39.10 -17.20 -11.20
C LYS A 73 -38.73 -15.90 -10.50
N GLU A 74 -37.60 -15.29 -10.88
CA GLU A 74 -37.14 -14.00 -10.34
C GLU A 74 -37.82 -12.81 -11.05
N ILE A 75 -38.08 -12.93 -12.36
CA ILE A 75 -38.57 -11.83 -13.21
C ILE A 75 -40.09 -11.67 -13.10
N SER A 76 -40.83 -12.76 -12.84
CA SER A 76 -42.30 -12.72 -12.76
C SER A 76 -42.85 -12.16 -11.43
N ASN A 77 -42.02 -12.10 -10.39
CA ASN A 77 -42.48 -11.92 -9.01
C ASN A 77 -41.94 -10.67 -8.29
N PHE A 78 -41.04 -9.91 -8.92
CA PHE A 78 -40.44 -8.71 -8.32
C PHE A 78 -40.78 -7.42 -9.07
N ASN A 79 -41.03 -6.35 -8.31
CA ASN A 79 -40.90 -4.99 -8.82
C ASN A 79 -39.41 -4.56 -8.79
N ASN A 80 -39.05 -3.45 -9.47
CA ASN A 80 -37.66 -2.99 -9.55
C ASN A 80 -37.01 -2.80 -8.15
N GLU A 81 -37.77 -2.33 -7.16
CA GLU A 81 -37.28 -2.14 -5.79
C GLU A 81 -36.91 -3.45 -5.08
N GLN A 82 -37.69 -4.52 -5.26
CA GLN A 82 -37.40 -5.83 -4.66
C GLN A 82 -36.19 -6.50 -5.34
N SER A 83 -36.00 -6.27 -6.64
CA SER A 83 -34.81 -6.75 -7.36
C SER A 83 -33.54 -6.05 -6.86
N ASP A 84 -33.58 -4.73 -6.65
CA ASP A 84 -32.44 -3.98 -6.12
C ASP A 84 -32.11 -4.38 -4.67
N PHE A 85 -33.13 -4.66 -3.86
CA PHE A 85 -32.93 -5.16 -2.50
C PHE A 85 -32.34 -6.59 -2.46
N ALA A 86 -32.75 -7.46 -3.38
CA ALA A 86 -32.12 -8.79 -3.51
C ALA A 86 -30.63 -8.67 -3.88
N ASN A 87 -30.28 -7.73 -4.78
CA ASN A 87 -28.89 -7.44 -5.15
C ASN A 87 -28.03 -7.01 -3.95
N GLN A 88 -28.58 -6.18 -3.04
CA GLN A 88 -27.89 -5.77 -1.82
C GLN A 88 -27.53 -6.95 -0.91
N PHE A 89 -28.38 -7.99 -0.83
CA PHE A 89 -28.05 -9.19 -0.05
C PHE A 89 -26.92 -10.02 -0.66
N PHE A 90 -26.83 -10.07 -1.99
CA PHE A 90 -25.73 -10.80 -2.63
C PHE A 90 -24.39 -10.09 -2.46
N GLU A 91 -24.39 -8.76 -2.48
CA GLU A 91 -23.20 -7.96 -2.15
C GLU A 91 -22.83 -8.15 -0.68
N TRP A 92 -23.80 -8.04 0.22
CA TRP A 92 -23.60 -8.21 1.66
C TRP A 92 -23.13 -9.62 2.05
N ASP A 93 -23.65 -10.67 1.40
CA ASP A 93 -23.19 -12.06 1.58
C ASP A 93 -21.68 -12.17 1.35
N ILE A 94 -21.20 -11.56 0.26
CA ILE A 94 -19.78 -11.63 -0.15
C ILE A 94 -18.89 -10.75 0.75
N THR A 95 -19.34 -9.55 1.10
CA THR A 95 -18.50 -8.57 1.79
C THR A 95 -18.48 -8.74 3.30
N GLU A 96 -19.56 -9.26 3.90
CA GLU A 96 -19.72 -9.31 5.37
C GLU A 96 -20.00 -10.74 5.88
N LEU A 97 -20.97 -11.47 5.30
CA LEU A 97 -21.42 -12.75 5.86
C LEU A 97 -20.43 -13.90 5.63
N GLU A 98 -20.00 -14.14 4.39
CA GLU A 98 -19.07 -15.21 4.04
C GLU A 98 -17.71 -15.09 4.77
N PRO A 99 -17.09 -13.89 4.89
CA PRO A 99 -15.88 -13.73 5.69
C PRO A 99 -16.08 -14.11 7.17
N ALA A 100 -17.18 -13.67 7.78
CA ALA A 100 -17.51 -13.98 9.17
C ALA A 100 -17.75 -15.48 9.36
N LEU A 101 -18.51 -16.11 8.46
CA LEU A 101 -18.77 -17.54 8.49
C LEU A 101 -17.52 -18.37 8.23
N SER A 102 -16.64 -17.95 7.32
CA SER A 102 -15.37 -18.62 7.07
C SER A 102 -14.47 -18.62 8.31
N ALA A 103 -14.42 -17.49 9.04
CA ALA A 103 -13.69 -17.39 10.30
C ALA A 103 -14.30 -18.28 11.40
N ALA A 104 -15.62 -18.24 11.55
CA ALA A 104 -16.34 -19.05 12.53
C ALA A 104 -16.23 -20.56 12.26
N LEU A 105 -16.35 -20.98 11.00
CA LEU A 105 -16.17 -22.36 10.57
C LEU A 105 -14.72 -22.83 10.76
N TYR A 106 -13.74 -21.97 10.54
CA TYR A 106 -12.34 -22.30 10.84
C TYR A 106 -12.15 -22.56 12.34
N LEU A 107 -12.67 -21.70 13.23
CA LEU A 107 -12.60 -21.93 14.67
C LEU A 107 -13.35 -23.20 15.10
N HIS A 108 -14.53 -23.45 14.53
CA HIS A 108 -15.37 -24.56 14.92
C HIS A 108 -14.87 -25.92 14.37
N VAL A 109 -14.51 -25.98 13.09
CA VAL A 109 -14.18 -27.22 12.37
C VAL A 109 -12.70 -27.58 12.49
N VAL A 110 -11.81 -26.58 12.48
CA VAL A 110 -10.35 -26.80 12.53
C VAL A 110 -9.83 -26.74 13.97
N GLN A 111 -10.26 -25.74 14.75
CA GLN A 111 -9.79 -25.55 16.13
C GLN A 111 -10.73 -26.14 17.20
N GLU A 112 -11.85 -26.73 16.79
CA GLU A 112 -12.82 -27.40 17.69
C GLU A 112 -13.37 -26.51 18.82
N LYS A 113 -13.36 -25.19 18.59
CA LYS A 113 -13.95 -24.20 19.50
C LYS A 113 -15.48 -24.20 19.42
N LYS A 114 -16.14 -23.83 20.52
CA LYS A 114 -17.60 -23.77 20.67
C LYS A 114 -18.01 -22.58 21.54
N GLY A 115 -19.30 -22.28 21.57
CA GLY A 115 -19.86 -21.21 22.41
C GLY A 115 -19.51 -19.81 21.88
N GLU A 116 -19.32 -18.85 22.79
CA GLU A 116 -19.10 -17.42 22.47
C GLU A 116 -17.90 -17.15 21.56
N ASP A 117 -16.85 -17.99 21.61
CA ASP A 117 -15.69 -17.85 20.73
C ASP A 117 -16.06 -17.94 19.23
N VAL A 118 -17.12 -18.68 18.89
CA VAL A 118 -17.62 -18.84 17.52
C VAL A 118 -18.85 -17.95 17.28
N LEU A 119 -19.78 -17.91 18.26
CA LEU A 119 -20.99 -17.08 18.20
C LEU A 119 -20.68 -15.59 18.07
N GLY A 120 -19.68 -15.09 18.81
CA GLY A 120 -19.32 -13.67 18.81
C GLY A 120 -18.91 -13.14 17.43
N ILE A 121 -18.35 -14.00 16.57
CA ILE A 121 -17.93 -13.63 15.20
C ILE A 121 -19.14 -13.40 14.29
N ILE A 122 -20.14 -14.27 14.41
CA ILE A 122 -21.33 -14.27 13.52
C ILE A 122 -22.50 -13.49 14.10
N ARG A 123 -22.41 -13.04 15.35
CA ARG A 123 -23.52 -12.41 16.07
C ARG A 123 -24.12 -11.24 15.31
N LYS A 124 -23.27 -10.33 14.84
CA LYS A 124 -23.69 -9.13 14.10
C LYS A 124 -24.42 -9.47 12.79
N PRO A 125 -23.90 -10.36 11.92
CA PRO A 125 -24.65 -10.84 10.76
C PRO A 125 -26.00 -11.51 11.09
N LEU A 126 -26.07 -12.32 12.16
CA LEU A 126 -27.32 -12.97 12.57
C LEU A 126 -28.35 -11.95 13.07
N ASP A 127 -27.92 -10.99 13.90
CA ASP A 127 -28.78 -9.92 14.40
C ASP A 127 -29.33 -9.05 13.25
N TYR A 128 -28.53 -8.78 12.21
CA TYR A 128 -28.96 -8.03 11.03
C TYR A 128 -30.07 -8.76 10.25
N LEU A 129 -29.90 -10.08 10.02
CA LEU A 129 -30.92 -10.87 9.33
C LEU A 129 -32.21 -10.98 10.15
N ASP A 130 -32.11 -11.19 11.46
CA ASP A 130 -33.29 -11.23 12.34
C ASP A 130 -34.03 -9.89 12.38
N GLN A 131 -33.29 -8.77 12.39
CA GLN A 131 -33.88 -7.42 12.31
C GLN A 131 -34.61 -7.19 11.00
N ILE A 132 -34.05 -7.61 9.86
CA ILE A 132 -34.74 -7.45 8.56
C ILE A 132 -36.02 -8.26 8.51
N LEU A 133 -35.95 -9.54 8.91
CA LEU A 133 -37.12 -10.43 8.94
C LEU A 133 -38.19 -9.89 9.89
N THR A 134 -37.80 -9.37 11.06
CA THR A 134 -38.71 -8.78 12.04
C THR A 134 -39.34 -7.47 11.55
N LYS A 135 -38.53 -6.56 11.00
CA LYS A 135 -38.98 -5.23 10.54
C LYS A 135 -39.96 -5.32 9.37
N LYS A 136 -39.76 -6.28 8.46
CA LYS A 136 -40.66 -6.50 7.33
C LYS A 136 -41.88 -7.33 7.69
N GLY A 137 -41.79 -8.21 8.69
CA GLY A 137 -42.88 -9.11 9.08
C GLY A 137 -43.23 -10.14 7.99
N THR A 138 -42.30 -10.41 7.07
CA THR A 138 -42.50 -11.27 5.90
C THR A 138 -41.91 -12.66 6.12
N SER A 139 -42.41 -13.64 5.37
CA SER A 139 -41.94 -15.04 5.48
C SER A 139 -40.56 -15.29 4.87
N TYR A 140 -40.07 -14.37 4.03
CA TYR A 140 -38.79 -14.42 3.32
C TYR A 140 -38.09 -13.05 3.33
N LEU A 141 -36.81 -13.00 2.98
CA LEU A 141 -35.95 -11.82 3.12
C LEU A 141 -36.37 -10.63 2.22
N THR A 142 -36.85 -10.94 1.03
CA THR A 142 -37.23 -9.93 0.03
C THR A 142 -38.74 -9.65 -0.01
N GLY A 143 -39.55 -10.39 0.75
CA GLY A 143 -41.01 -10.24 0.77
C GLY A 143 -41.73 -11.53 1.17
N ASP A 144 -42.97 -11.70 0.72
CA ASP A 144 -43.79 -12.90 1.00
C ASP A 144 -43.49 -14.10 0.08
N VAL A 145 -42.64 -13.89 -0.92
CA VAL A 145 -42.22 -14.91 -1.88
C VAL A 145 -40.72 -15.18 -1.72
N GLU A 146 -40.37 -16.46 -1.78
CA GLU A 146 -38.98 -16.91 -1.73
C GLU A 146 -38.19 -16.38 -2.93
N SER A 147 -36.98 -15.92 -2.66
CA SER A 147 -36.04 -15.38 -3.65
C SER A 147 -34.76 -16.20 -3.77
N ALA A 148 -33.95 -15.87 -4.77
CA ALA A 148 -32.58 -16.36 -4.87
C ALA A 148 -31.73 -15.96 -3.64
N ALA A 149 -32.01 -14.81 -3.02
CA ALA A 149 -31.31 -14.36 -1.82
C ALA A 149 -31.59 -15.29 -0.62
N ASP A 150 -32.82 -15.77 -0.48
CA ASP A 150 -33.18 -16.72 0.60
C ASP A 150 -32.37 -18.02 0.51
N ILE A 151 -32.25 -18.58 -0.70
CA ILE A 151 -31.50 -19.82 -0.92
C ILE A 151 -30.00 -19.59 -0.72
N VAL A 152 -29.46 -18.47 -1.20
CA VAL A 152 -28.04 -18.15 -1.07
C VAL A 152 -27.66 -17.95 0.40
N LEU A 153 -28.38 -17.10 1.13
CA LEU A 153 -28.07 -16.86 2.55
C LEU A 153 -28.30 -18.10 3.41
N TRP A 154 -29.36 -18.88 3.14
CA TRP A 154 -29.57 -20.17 3.82
C TRP A 154 -28.39 -21.12 3.57
N GLY A 155 -27.93 -21.24 2.33
CA GLY A 155 -26.82 -22.12 1.97
C GLY A 155 -25.48 -21.67 2.56
N SER A 156 -25.25 -20.36 2.69
CA SER A 156 -24.09 -19.80 3.40
C SER A 156 -24.15 -20.13 4.90
N LEU A 157 -25.31 -19.97 5.56
CA LEU A 157 -25.48 -20.17 7.00
C LEU A 157 -25.52 -21.65 7.45
N PHE A 158 -26.03 -22.54 6.60
CA PHE A 158 -26.30 -23.93 6.96
C PHE A 158 -25.11 -24.72 7.54
N PRO A 159 -23.89 -24.64 6.98
CA PRO A 159 -22.71 -25.31 7.52
C PRO A 159 -22.49 -25.12 9.03
N LEU A 160 -22.86 -23.94 9.54
CA LEU A 160 -22.66 -23.56 10.94
C LEU A 160 -23.95 -23.71 11.75
N LEU A 161 -25.08 -23.16 11.26
CA LEU A 161 -26.35 -23.11 12.00
C LEU A 161 -27.11 -24.45 12.07
N ARG A 162 -26.61 -25.51 11.42
CA ARG A 162 -27.11 -26.87 11.64
C ARG A 162 -26.91 -27.36 13.08
N ASP A 163 -25.91 -26.80 13.77
CA ASP A 163 -25.73 -26.97 15.20
C ASP A 163 -26.53 -25.87 15.89
N ASP A 164 -27.65 -26.26 16.50
CA ASP A 164 -28.62 -25.37 17.13
C ASP A 164 -28.00 -24.51 18.25
N SER A 165 -26.80 -24.86 18.75
CA SER A 165 -26.06 -24.04 19.72
C SER A 165 -25.52 -22.73 19.12
N PHE A 166 -25.41 -22.62 17.79
CA PHE A 166 -24.96 -21.39 17.11
C PHE A 166 -26.12 -20.50 16.63
N LEU A 167 -27.36 -20.84 16.96
CA LEU A 167 -28.55 -20.05 16.63
C LEU A 167 -29.25 -19.57 17.92
N PRO A 168 -28.98 -18.34 18.40
CA PRO A 168 -29.54 -17.84 19.66
C PRO A 168 -31.08 -17.89 19.71
N ASN A 169 -31.63 -18.19 20.89
CA ASN A 169 -33.09 -18.32 21.08
C ASN A 169 -33.83 -16.97 20.98
N GLU A 170 -33.16 -15.85 21.23
CA GLU A 170 -33.75 -14.52 21.05
C GLU A 170 -34.04 -14.16 19.58
N LEU A 171 -33.33 -14.76 18.61
CA LEU A 171 -33.49 -14.48 17.18
C LEU A 171 -34.64 -15.29 16.57
N LYS A 172 -35.86 -14.98 17.00
CA LYS A 172 -37.06 -15.76 16.68
C LYS A 172 -37.42 -15.74 15.20
N ALA A 173 -37.26 -14.58 14.53
CA ALA A 173 -37.63 -14.44 13.13
C ALA A 173 -36.65 -15.19 12.24
N LEU A 174 -35.35 -15.05 12.50
CA LEU A 174 -34.29 -15.80 11.82
C LEU A 174 -34.45 -17.31 12.03
N ARG A 175 -34.74 -17.75 13.27
CA ARG A 175 -34.94 -19.17 13.58
C ARG A 175 -36.13 -19.75 12.82
N SER A 176 -37.25 -19.03 12.78
CA SER A 176 -38.43 -19.45 12.03
C SER A 176 -38.15 -19.53 10.52
N TRP A 177 -37.51 -18.51 9.95
CA TRP A 177 -37.10 -18.49 8.54
C TRP A 177 -36.15 -19.65 8.20
N PHE A 178 -35.11 -19.85 9.00
CA PHE A 178 -34.10 -20.89 8.76
C PHE A 178 -34.71 -22.30 8.84
N GLN A 179 -35.60 -22.54 9.79
CA GLN A 179 -36.36 -23.80 9.89
C GLN A 179 -37.29 -24.01 8.70
N ASN A 180 -37.98 -22.96 8.23
CA ASN A 180 -38.82 -23.02 7.04
C ASN A 180 -37.99 -23.39 5.79
N MET A 181 -36.80 -22.79 5.62
CA MET A 181 -35.88 -23.14 4.53
C MET A 181 -35.38 -24.60 4.64
N ASN A 182 -35.10 -25.10 5.84
CA ASN A 182 -34.70 -26.51 6.05
C ASN A 182 -35.79 -27.52 5.68
N LEU A 183 -37.07 -27.15 5.69
CA LEU A 183 -38.17 -28.04 5.29
C LEU A 183 -38.30 -28.18 3.78
N LYS A 184 -37.75 -27.23 3.01
CA LYS A 184 -37.83 -27.23 1.55
C LYS A 184 -37.14 -28.45 0.95
N GLU A 185 -37.80 -29.08 -0.02
CA GLU A 185 -37.33 -30.33 -0.61
C GLU A 185 -35.98 -30.17 -1.33
N TYR A 186 -35.77 -29.06 -2.05
CA TYR A 186 -34.51 -28.77 -2.74
C TYR A 186 -33.35 -28.51 -1.77
N CYS A 187 -33.61 -27.84 -0.64
CA CYS A 187 -32.63 -27.64 0.43
C CYS A 187 -32.21 -28.98 1.03
N ARG A 188 -33.16 -29.84 1.43
CA ARG A 188 -32.88 -31.19 1.96
C ARG A 188 -32.07 -32.04 0.98
N LYS A 189 -32.51 -32.11 -0.28
CA LYS A 189 -31.80 -32.84 -1.33
C LYS A 189 -30.41 -32.30 -1.62
N ALA A 190 -30.17 -30.99 -1.47
CA ALA A 190 -28.85 -30.40 -1.63
C ALA A 190 -27.92 -30.76 -0.47
N VAL A 191 -28.42 -30.73 0.77
CA VAL A 191 -27.68 -31.15 1.97
C VAL A 191 -27.27 -32.62 1.87
N GLU A 192 -28.19 -33.51 1.50
CA GLU A 192 -27.93 -34.94 1.31
C GLU A 192 -26.85 -35.21 0.26
N SER A 193 -26.69 -34.31 -0.72
CA SER A 193 -25.74 -34.45 -1.82
C SER A 193 -24.36 -33.86 -1.48
N VAL A 194 -24.30 -32.69 -0.85
CA VAL A 194 -23.04 -31.92 -0.64
C VAL A 194 -22.44 -32.18 0.74
N TRP A 195 -23.26 -32.44 1.74
CA TRP A 195 -22.89 -32.42 3.16
C TRP A 195 -22.90 -33.81 3.80
N THR A 196 -22.19 -34.75 3.17
CA THR A 196 -22.00 -36.13 3.65
C THR A 196 -20.90 -36.21 4.73
N PRO A 197 -20.76 -37.33 5.47
CA PRO A 197 -19.64 -37.51 6.40
C PRO A 197 -18.26 -37.32 5.75
N LYS A 198 -18.14 -37.70 4.47
CA LYS A 198 -16.94 -37.46 3.65
C LYS A 198 -16.77 -35.97 3.33
N GLY A 199 -17.84 -35.26 2.97
CA GLY A 199 -17.81 -33.81 2.75
C GLY A 199 -17.35 -33.00 3.97
N LEU A 200 -17.68 -33.44 5.20
CA LEU A 200 -17.19 -32.78 6.42
C LEU A 200 -15.68 -32.95 6.61
N LEU A 201 -15.14 -34.14 6.28
CA LEU A 201 -13.71 -34.41 6.32
C LEU A 201 -12.95 -33.57 5.27
N GLU A 202 -13.49 -33.50 4.05
CA GLU A 202 -12.94 -32.67 2.97
C GLU A 202 -12.97 -31.18 3.32
N LEU A 203 -14.05 -30.69 3.95
CA LEU A 203 -14.13 -29.32 4.44
C LEU A 203 -13.05 -29.02 5.49
N LYS A 204 -12.83 -29.94 6.45
CA LYS A 204 -11.77 -29.77 7.46
C LYS A 204 -10.39 -29.73 6.80
N ALA A 205 -10.14 -30.63 5.83
CA ALA A 205 -8.90 -30.65 5.07
C ALA A 205 -8.69 -29.37 4.23
N TYR A 206 -9.75 -28.84 3.63
CA TYR A 206 -9.76 -27.59 2.88
C TYR A 206 -9.38 -26.39 3.76
N LEU A 207 -10.07 -26.24 4.89
CA LEU A 207 -9.84 -25.14 5.82
C LEU A 207 -8.42 -25.20 6.42
N GLN A 208 -7.84 -26.39 6.62
CA GLN A 208 -6.48 -26.57 7.12
C GLN A 208 -5.38 -26.22 6.10
N LYS A 209 -5.65 -26.41 4.79
CA LYS A 209 -4.71 -26.08 3.70
C LYS A 209 -4.67 -24.58 3.39
N HIS A 210 -5.64 -23.81 3.89
CA HIS A 210 -5.71 -22.38 3.67
C HIS A 210 -5.23 -21.59 4.89
N PRO A 211 -4.63 -20.40 4.69
CA PRO A 211 -4.23 -19.54 5.79
C PRO A 211 -5.42 -19.31 6.71
N ALA A 212 -5.18 -19.36 8.03
CA ALA A 212 -6.20 -19.01 9.00
C ALA A 212 -6.78 -17.64 8.61
N PRO A 213 -8.12 -17.49 8.50
CA PRO A 213 -8.73 -16.21 8.21
C PRO A 213 -8.22 -15.19 9.21
N SER A 214 -7.70 -14.05 8.74
CA SER A 214 -7.25 -12.98 9.62
C SER A 214 -8.44 -12.53 10.47
N LEU A 215 -8.40 -12.78 11.78
CA LEU A 215 -9.40 -12.29 12.75
C LEU A 215 -9.27 -10.78 13.00
N THR A 216 -8.80 -10.03 12.02
CA THR A 216 -9.08 -8.59 11.94
C THR A 216 -10.49 -8.41 11.38
N LEU A 217 -11.48 -8.84 12.16
CA LEU A 217 -12.73 -8.07 12.23
C LEU A 217 -12.34 -6.77 12.94
N GLU A 218 -11.72 -5.85 12.19
CA GLU A 218 -11.96 -4.44 12.47
C GLU A 218 -13.48 -4.29 12.52
N LYS A 219 -14.00 -3.64 13.56
CA LYS A 219 -15.40 -3.24 13.62
C LYS A 219 -15.79 -2.69 12.26
N SER A 220 -16.52 -3.46 11.44
CA SER A 220 -17.09 -2.92 10.22
C SER A 220 -18.04 -1.83 10.69
N ALA A 221 -17.83 -0.61 10.22
CA ALA A 221 -18.76 0.49 10.46
C ALA A 221 -20.11 0.05 9.90
N THR A 222 -21.02 -0.34 10.81
CA THR A 222 -22.40 -0.63 10.47
C THR A 222 -23.05 0.66 10.06
N ASN A 223 -23.56 0.70 8.83
CA ASN A 223 -24.49 1.71 8.34
C ASN A 223 -25.94 1.43 8.81
N GLU A 224 -26.10 0.91 10.03
CA GLU A 224 -27.36 1.00 10.77
C GLU A 224 -27.02 1.48 12.18
N ALA A 225 -27.67 2.58 12.56
CA ALA A 225 -27.51 3.26 13.83
C ALA A 225 -27.74 2.30 15.00
N LYS A 226 -26.65 1.72 15.52
CA LYS A 226 -26.49 1.51 16.95
C LYS A 226 -25.44 2.51 17.40
N GLU A 227 -25.89 3.42 18.23
CA GLU A 227 -25.11 4.26 19.13
C GLU A 227 -24.18 3.34 19.95
N GLU A 228 -23.08 2.89 19.35
CA GLU A 228 -21.85 2.68 20.11
C GLU A 228 -21.15 4.03 20.14
N GLU A 229 -20.86 4.49 21.35
CA GLU A 229 -19.97 5.60 21.68
C GLU A 229 -18.58 5.39 21.03
N SER A 230 -18.51 5.56 19.71
CA SER A 230 -17.42 6.31 19.15
C SER A 230 -17.55 7.71 19.76
N ALA A 231 -16.43 8.36 20.03
CA ALA A 231 -16.44 9.79 20.28
C ALA A 231 -16.83 10.54 18.99
N GLN A 232 -18.05 10.34 18.48
CA GLN A 232 -18.83 11.41 17.91
C GLN A 232 -18.95 12.41 19.05
N GLN A 233 -18.08 13.43 19.04
CA GLN A 233 -18.47 14.68 19.66
C GLN A 233 -19.84 15.00 19.07
N HIS A 234 -20.91 14.80 19.85
CA HIS A 234 -22.21 15.36 19.52
C HIS A 234 -21.96 16.86 19.41
N LEU A 235 -21.81 17.33 18.17
CA LEU A 235 -21.63 18.73 17.89
C LEU A 235 -22.86 19.42 18.45
N SER A 236 -22.63 20.34 19.38
CA SER A 236 -23.70 21.16 19.90
C SER A 236 -24.31 21.99 18.77
N ASP A 237 -25.59 22.35 18.88
CA ASP A 237 -26.23 23.23 17.90
C ASP A 237 -25.46 24.56 17.74
N VAL A 238 -24.78 25.01 18.80
CA VAL A 238 -23.89 26.19 18.78
C VAL A 238 -22.69 25.98 17.86
N GLU A 239 -22.05 24.81 17.90
CA GLU A 239 -20.90 24.50 17.02
C GLU A 239 -21.33 24.34 15.56
N ILE A 240 -22.50 23.74 15.33
CA ILE A 240 -23.09 23.59 13.99
C ILE A 240 -23.37 24.97 13.38
N GLU A 241 -23.99 25.87 14.14
CA GLU A 241 -24.30 27.22 13.68
C GLU A 241 -23.01 28.01 13.40
N ALA A 242 -22.00 27.91 14.26
CA ALA A 242 -20.72 28.57 14.06
C ALA A 242 -20.01 28.08 12.79
N ILE A 243 -20.05 26.79 12.47
CA ILE A 243 -19.47 26.24 11.24
C ILE A 243 -20.24 26.76 10.01
N ALA A 244 -21.58 26.77 10.07
CA ALA A 244 -22.40 27.30 9.00
C ALA A 244 -22.13 28.79 8.74
N GLU A 245 -21.93 29.58 9.81
CA GLU A 245 -21.56 30.99 9.70
C GLU A 245 -20.19 31.16 9.02
N ILE A 246 -19.19 30.37 9.41
CA ILE A 246 -17.85 30.39 8.77
C ILE A 246 -17.94 30.05 7.29
N TRP A 247 -18.69 29.00 6.93
CA TRP A 247 -18.88 28.61 5.54
C TRP A 247 -19.57 29.72 4.72
N SER A 248 -20.55 30.40 5.33
CA SER A 248 -21.30 31.51 4.70
C SER A 248 -20.46 32.76 4.43
N ARG A 249 -19.34 32.96 5.14
CA ARG A 249 -18.38 34.04 4.84
C ARG A 249 -17.69 33.84 3.48
N GLY A 250 -17.68 32.61 2.96
CA GLY A 250 -17.24 32.29 1.62
C GLY A 250 -15.76 32.61 1.35
N SER A 251 -15.45 32.83 0.07
CA SER A 251 -14.08 33.03 -0.42
C SER A 251 -13.44 34.35 0.04
N ALA A 252 -14.23 35.33 0.50
CA ALA A 252 -13.72 36.61 0.98
C ALA A 252 -12.82 36.47 2.22
N SER A 253 -12.97 35.38 2.99
CA SER A 253 -12.13 35.07 4.15
C SER A 253 -10.86 34.27 3.84
N LEU A 254 -10.63 33.88 2.58
CA LEU A 254 -9.44 33.11 2.23
C LEU A 254 -8.19 34.01 2.28
N PRO A 255 -7.10 33.56 2.92
CA PRO A 255 -5.84 34.29 2.86
C PRO A 255 -5.31 34.30 1.43
N ASN A 256 -4.56 35.36 1.09
CA ASN A 256 -3.86 35.40 -0.20
C ASN A 256 -2.94 34.18 -0.32
N PRO A 257 -3.06 33.37 -1.39
CA PRO A 257 -2.23 32.20 -1.58
C PRO A 257 -0.75 32.56 -1.57
N TRP A 258 0.05 31.80 -0.82
CA TRP A 258 1.51 31.96 -0.84
C TRP A 258 2.04 31.62 -2.23
N LYS A 259 2.79 32.55 -2.82
CA LYS A 259 3.47 32.36 -4.11
C LYS A 259 4.97 32.42 -3.87
N PRO A 260 5.66 31.28 -3.76
CA PRO A 260 7.09 31.30 -3.53
C PRO A 260 7.80 31.91 -4.75
N GLN A 261 8.84 32.70 -4.48
CA GLN A 261 9.77 33.14 -5.54
C GLN A 261 10.76 32.03 -5.83
N HIS A 262 11.19 31.91 -7.10
CA HIS A 262 12.22 30.94 -7.49
C HIS A 262 13.60 31.64 -7.55
N PRO A 263 14.66 31.04 -6.97
CA PRO A 263 14.66 29.79 -6.21
C PRO A 263 13.92 29.93 -4.86
N ILE A 264 13.26 28.86 -4.42
CA ILE A 264 12.51 28.85 -3.14
C ILE A 264 13.51 28.86 -2.00
N LEU A 265 13.47 29.91 -1.18
CA LEU A 265 14.34 30.08 -0.01
C LEU A 265 13.50 30.16 1.27
N PRO A 266 14.06 29.81 2.44
CA PRO A 266 13.37 29.91 3.72
C PRO A 266 12.93 31.35 4.00
N VAL A 267 11.75 31.50 4.59
CA VAL A 267 11.17 32.79 4.99
C VAL A 267 11.01 32.80 6.50
N GLU A 268 11.54 33.83 7.14
CA GLU A 268 11.47 34.00 8.59
C GLU A 268 10.01 34.15 9.04
N GLY A 269 9.66 33.51 10.17
CA GLY A 269 8.29 33.50 10.70
C GLY A 269 7.31 32.58 9.96
N MET A 270 7.71 31.97 8.84
CA MET A 270 6.92 30.95 8.14
C MET A 270 7.39 29.54 8.50
N LYS A 271 6.50 28.56 8.36
CA LYS A 271 6.89 27.14 8.41
C LYS A 271 7.62 26.79 7.11
N ASN A 272 8.93 26.57 7.20
CA ASN A 272 9.78 26.15 6.08
C ASN A 272 9.95 24.64 6.10
N VAL A 273 9.47 23.96 5.06
CA VAL A 273 9.45 22.50 4.97
C VAL A 273 10.36 22.05 3.84
N LEU A 274 11.43 21.36 4.20
CA LEU A 274 12.33 20.72 3.25
C LEU A 274 11.95 19.25 3.14
N ILE A 275 11.65 18.79 1.93
CA ILE A 275 11.23 17.42 1.67
C ILE A 275 12.25 16.78 0.75
N THR A 276 12.75 15.61 1.14
CA THR A 276 13.53 14.76 0.26
C THR A 276 12.87 13.40 0.09
N SER A 277 13.01 12.85 -1.11
CA SER A 277 12.75 11.45 -1.39
C SER A 277 14.08 10.74 -1.58
N ALA A 278 14.21 9.51 -1.08
CA ALA A 278 15.35 8.66 -1.32
C ALA A 278 15.76 8.68 -2.79
N LEU A 279 17.06 8.89 -3.04
CA LEU A 279 17.61 8.98 -4.38
C LEU A 279 17.51 7.59 -5.05
N PRO A 280 16.68 7.40 -6.09
CA PRO A 280 16.66 6.16 -6.85
C PRO A 280 18.02 5.86 -7.48
N TYR A 281 18.44 4.61 -7.37
CA TYR A 281 19.67 4.16 -8.01
C TYR A 281 19.49 4.10 -9.53
N VAL A 282 20.38 4.77 -10.27
CA VAL A 282 20.18 5.10 -11.69
C VAL A 282 20.23 3.88 -12.61
N ASN A 283 20.88 2.79 -12.22
CA ASN A 283 21.12 1.67 -13.15
C ASN A 283 19.89 0.75 -13.37
N ASN A 284 18.75 1.07 -12.77
CA ASN A 284 17.53 0.26 -12.81
C ASN A 284 16.29 1.12 -13.03
N VAL A 285 15.40 0.67 -13.90
CA VAL A 285 14.08 1.28 -14.06
C VAL A 285 13.28 1.09 -12.76
N PRO A 286 12.69 2.14 -12.17
CA PRO A 286 11.95 2.04 -10.93
C PRO A 286 10.64 1.27 -11.16
N HIS A 287 10.30 0.36 -10.25
CA HIS A 287 9.00 -0.31 -10.22
C HIS A 287 8.01 0.42 -9.30
N LEU A 288 6.73 0.03 -9.33
CA LEU A 288 5.68 0.69 -8.53
C LEU A 288 6.02 0.75 -7.03
N GLY A 289 6.70 -0.26 -6.51
CA GLY A 289 7.19 -0.30 -5.13
C GLY A 289 8.19 0.81 -4.79
N ASN A 290 9.14 1.12 -5.68
CA ASN A 290 10.05 2.25 -5.48
C ASN A 290 9.28 3.58 -5.53
N ILE A 291 8.30 3.68 -6.43
CA ILE A 291 7.49 4.88 -6.62
C ILE A 291 6.66 5.18 -5.37
N ILE A 292 5.88 4.21 -4.86
CA ILE A 292 5.03 4.42 -3.69
C ILE A 292 5.84 4.62 -2.41
N GLY A 293 6.94 3.89 -2.22
CA GLY A 293 7.73 3.97 -0.99
C GLY A 293 8.49 5.28 -0.82
N CYS A 294 8.77 5.98 -1.92
CA CYS A 294 9.59 7.18 -1.92
C CYS A 294 8.86 8.36 -2.59
N VAL A 295 9.00 8.51 -3.92
CA VAL A 295 8.66 9.75 -4.64
C VAL A 295 7.16 10.09 -4.60
N LEU A 296 6.26 9.11 -4.69
CA LEU A 296 4.81 9.37 -4.69
C LEU A 296 4.29 9.72 -3.28
N SER A 297 4.84 9.08 -2.25
CA SER A 297 4.54 9.44 -0.85
C SER A 297 4.99 10.87 -0.54
N ALA A 298 6.22 11.21 -0.92
CA ALA A 298 6.78 12.55 -0.72
C ALA A 298 6.02 13.62 -1.53
N ASP A 299 5.65 13.35 -2.78
CA ASP A 299 4.85 14.25 -3.61
C ASP A 299 3.48 14.57 -2.98
N THR A 300 2.82 13.55 -2.44
CA THR A 300 1.51 13.71 -1.79
C THR A 300 1.61 14.67 -0.60
N PHE A 301 2.65 14.51 0.22
CA PHE A 301 2.90 15.40 1.34
C PHE A 301 3.36 16.79 0.89
N ALA A 302 4.24 16.90 -0.12
CA ALA A 302 4.68 18.18 -0.66
C ALA A 302 3.52 19.04 -1.19
N ARG A 303 2.58 18.41 -1.91
CA ARG A 303 1.35 19.07 -2.38
C ARG A 303 0.48 19.53 -1.22
N TYR A 304 0.35 18.71 -0.18
CA TYR A 304 -0.34 19.10 1.05
C TYR A 304 0.31 20.32 1.73
N CYS A 305 1.63 20.31 1.90
CA CYS A 305 2.36 21.44 2.49
C CYS A 305 2.16 22.75 1.70
N ARG A 306 2.19 22.67 0.37
CA ARG A 306 1.89 23.83 -0.50
C ARG A 306 0.44 24.31 -0.34
N LEU A 307 -0.54 23.40 -0.25
CA LEU A 307 -1.94 23.75 0.03
C LEU A 307 -2.13 24.42 1.40
N ARG A 308 -1.27 24.10 2.38
CA ARG A 308 -1.24 24.74 3.70
C ARG A 308 -0.50 26.08 3.73
N ASN A 309 -0.10 26.61 2.57
CA ASN A 309 0.72 27.82 2.43
C ASN A 309 2.06 27.74 3.20
N TRP A 310 2.60 26.52 3.41
CA TRP A 310 3.93 26.36 3.97
C TRP A 310 4.98 26.56 2.89
N ASN A 311 6.09 27.20 3.23
CA ASN A 311 7.18 27.40 2.30
C ASN A 311 7.89 26.06 2.08
N THR A 312 7.65 25.43 0.93
CA THR A 312 7.97 24.02 0.70
C THR A 312 8.98 23.89 -0.42
N LEU A 313 10.08 23.17 -0.17
CA LEU A 313 11.07 22.79 -1.17
C LEU A 313 11.16 21.26 -1.22
N TYR A 314 10.76 20.66 -2.34
CA TYR A 314 10.78 19.22 -2.57
C TYR A 314 11.85 18.83 -3.59
N ILE A 315 12.87 18.11 -3.12
CA ILE A 315 14.06 17.75 -3.89
C ILE A 315 14.24 16.23 -3.96
N CYS A 316 14.66 15.75 -5.13
CA CYS A 316 15.17 14.39 -5.32
C CYS A 316 16.18 14.40 -6.48
N GLY A 317 16.67 13.22 -6.86
CA GLY A 317 17.59 13.04 -7.97
C GLY A 317 18.00 11.59 -8.09
N THR A 318 18.88 11.28 -9.03
CA THR A 318 19.44 9.95 -9.20
C THR A 318 20.72 9.76 -8.41
N ASP A 319 20.85 8.60 -7.76
CA ASP A 319 22.12 8.12 -7.22
C ASP A 319 22.85 7.31 -8.30
N GLU A 320 24.03 7.78 -8.69
CA GLU A 320 24.69 7.38 -9.93
C GLU A 320 26.03 6.67 -9.76
N TYR A 321 26.63 6.73 -8.57
CA TYR A 321 27.96 6.20 -8.35
C TYR A 321 27.98 4.71 -7.98
N GLY A 322 29.17 4.12 -7.91
CA GLY A 322 29.38 2.79 -7.38
C GLY A 322 29.46 1.67 -8.41
N THR A 323 29.77 0.47 -7.91
CA THR A 323 30.14 -0.68 -8.73
C THR A 323 29.01 -1.17 -9.64
N ALA A 324 27.76 -1.03 -9.21
CA ALA A 324 26.63 -1.54 -9.97
C ALA A 324 26.36 -0.70 -11.24
N THR A 325 26.65 0.60 -11.22
CA THR A 325 26.71 1.44 -12.42
C THR A 325 27.82 1.00 -13.36
N GLU A 326 29.06 0.81 -12.87
CA GLU A 326 30.17 0.33 -13.72
C GLU A 326 29.86 -1.03 -14.36
N THR A 327 29.24 -1.94 -13.59
CA THR A 327 28.84 -3.26 -14.07
C THR A 327 27.82 -3.17 -15.18
N LYS A 328 26.77 -2.37 -14.96
CA LYS A 328 25.71 -2.17 -15.95
C LYS A 328 26.22 -1.46 -17.20
N ALA A 329 27.13 -0.50 -17.05
CA ALA A 329 27.80 0.19 -18.15
C ALA A 329 28.57 -0.81 -19.02
N MET A 330 29.35 -1.72 -18.41
CA MET A 330 30.06 -2.79 -19.13
C MET A 330 29.10 -3.74 -19.85
N GLU A 331 28.01 -4.17 -19.20
CA GLU A 331 26.98 -5.04 -19.81
C GLU A 331 26.32 -4.42 -21.04
N GLU A 332 26.10 -3.10 -21.04
CA GLU A 332 25.47 -2.38 -22.15
C GLU A 332 26.48 -1.80 -23.16
N GLY A 333 27.79 -2.00 -22.96
CA GLY A 333 28.84 -1.45 -23.82
C GLY A 333 28.93 0.08 -23.79
N LEU A 334 28.58 0.71 -22.66
CA LEU A 334 28.56 2.15 -22.44
C LEU A 334 29.60 2.57 -21.39
N THR A 335 29.94 3.86 -21.33
CA THR A 335 30.65 4.42 -20.18
C THR A 335 29.71 4.62 -18.99
N PRO A 336 30.22 4.68 -17.74
CA PRO A 336 29.40 5.00 -16.57
C PRO A 336 28.59 6.30 -16.71
N GLN A 337 29.19 7.37 -17.26
CA GLN A 337 28.47 8.62 -17.52
C GLN A 337 27.32 8.42 -18.51
N GLN A 338 27.56 7.74 -19.63
CA GLN A 338 26.55 7.52 -20.67
C GLN A 338 25.36 6.71 -20.15
N ILE A 339 25.60 5.69 -19.32
CA ILE A 339 24.50 4.92 -18.75
C ILE A 339 23.71 5.74 -17.72
N CYS A 340 24.39 6.54 -16.90
CA CYS A 340 23.71 7.44 -15.98
C CYS A 340 22.86 8.48 -16.72
N ASP A 341 23.37 9.07 -17.80
CA ASP A 341 22.64 10.05 -18.61
C ASP A 341 21.37 9.43 -19.22
N LYS A 342 21.50 8.22 -19.78
CA LYS A 342 20.39 7.44 -20.33
C LYS A 342 19.31 7.21 -19.28
N TYR A 343 19.67 6.67 -18.13
CA TYR A 343 18.69 6.30 -17.12
C TYR A 343 18.16 7.50 -16.31
N TYR A 344 18.94 8.55 -16.10
CA TYR A 344 18.44 9.81 -15.53
C TYR A 344 17.24 10.33 -16.34
N SER A 345 17.36 10.34 -17.67
CA SER A 345 16.25 10.72 -18.56
C SER A 345 15.04 9.79 -18.41
N ILE A 346 15.26 8.48 -18.26
CA ILE A 346 14.16 7.50 -18.05
C ILE A 346 13.45 7.77 -16.73
N HIS A 347 14.18 7.97 -15.63
CA HIS A 347 13.60 8.30 -14.33
C HIS A 347 12.81 9.60 -14.38
N ALA A 348 13.38 10.66 -14.95
CA ALA A 348 12.72 11.95 -15.10
C ALA A 348 11.40 11.83 -15.86
N GLN A 349 11.38 11.10 -16.99
CA GLN A 349 10.16 10.87 -17.78
C GLN A 349 9.10 10.08 -17.02
N ILE A 350 9.50 9.03 -16.28
CA ILE A 350 8.57 8.24 -15.45
C ILE A 350 7.95 9.14 -14.38
N TYR A 351 8.76 9.89 -13.64
CA TYR A 351 8.25 10.74 -12.56
C TYR A 351 7.40 11.90 -13.08
N GLN A 352 7.74 12.45 -14.25
CA GLN A 352 6.91 13.43 -14.94
C GLN A 352 5.55 12.82 -15.32
N TRP A 353 5.52 11.60 -15.86
CA TRP A 353 4.27 10.92 -16.21
C TRP A 353 3.40 10.61 -14.99
N PHE A 354 4.01 10.17 -13.88
CA PHE A 354 3.35 10.03 -12.57
C PHE A 354 2.99 11.36 -11.91
N ASN A 355 3.25 12.50 -12.56
CA ASN A 355 2.97 13.85 -12.06
C ASN A 355 3.61 14.11 -10.68
N ILE A 356 4.86 13.72 -10.51
CA ILE A 356 5.66 14.03 -9.32
C ILE A 356 6.17 15.46 -9.43
N SER A 357 5.80 16.30 -8.46
CA SER A 357 6.02 17.74 -8.48
C SER A 357 7.29 18.15 -7.73
N PHE A 358 8.44 17.65 -8.17
CA PHE A 358 9.73 18.13 -7.68
C PHE A 358 9.89 19.63 -7.99
N ASP A 359 10.42 20.39 -7.02
CA ASP A 359 10.90 21.74 -7.29
C ASP A 359 12.25 21.70 -8.03
N TYR A 360 13.04 20.65 -7.79
CA TYR A 360 14.24 20.33 -8.56
C TYR A 360 14.57 18.82 -8.49
N PHE A 361 14.86 18.21 -9.66
CA PHE A 361 15.27 16.81 -9.79
C PHE A 361 16.70 16.73 -10.34
N GLY A 362 17.68 16.52 -9.45
CA GLY A 362 19.10 16.58 -9.79
C GLY A 362 19.80 15.22 -9.91
N ARG A 363 21.12 15.23 -9.77
CA ARG A 363 22.03 14.08 -9.97
C ARG A 363 23.19 14.15 -8.99
N THR A 364 23.73 13.01 -8.57
CA THR A 364 24.93 12.97 -7.71
C THR A 364 26.25 13.16 -8.47
N THR A 365 26.28 13.01 -9.79
CA THR A 365 27.49 13.14 -10.63
C THR A 365 27.82 14.59 -11.00
N THR A 366 27.92 15.48 -10.00
CA THR A 366 28.15 16.92 -10.22
C THR A 366 29.40 17.43 -9.51
N ALA A 367 29.90 18.59 -9.96
CA ALA A 367 31.02 19.26 -9.29
C ALA A 367 30.67 19.63 -7.84
N GLN A 368 29.43 20.09 -7.61
CA GLN A 368 28.93 20.42 -6.26
C GLN A 368 28.95 19.21 -5.32
N GLN A 369 28.61 18.01 -5.81
CA GLN A 369 28.74 16.78 -5.02
C GLN A 369 30.18 16.59 -4.55
N THR A 370 31.14 16.73 -5.47
CA THR A 370 32.55 16.54 -5.15
C THR A 370 33.00 17.56 -4.10
N THR A 371 32.70 18.84 -4.32
CA THR A 371 33.09 19.91 -3.39
C THR A 371 32.50 19.72 -1.99
N ILE A 372 31.20 19.42 -1.88
CA ILE A 372 30.52 19.30 -0.58
C ILE A 372 30.94 18.03 0.14
N ALA A 373 31.00 16.88 -0.54
CA ALA A 373 31.45 15.63 0.07
C ALA A 373 32.90 15.71 0.55
N GLN A 374 33.79 16.32 -0.23
CA GLN A 374 35.17 16.57 0.18
C GLN A 374 35.25 17.54 1.35
N SER A 375 34.41 18.59 1.41
CA SER A 375 34.37 19.51 2.55
C SER A 375 33.96 18.80 3.85
N ILE A 376 32.89 18.01 3.82
CA ILE A 376 32.43 17.21 4.98
C ILE A 376 33.53 16.24 5.41
N PHE A 377 34.17 15.55 4.46
CA PHE A 377 35.28 14.65 4.72
C PHE A 377 36.46 15.34 5.42
N GLN A 378 36.89 16.50 4.93
CA GLN A 378 38.01 17.24 5.53
C GLN A 378 37.70 17.65 6.98
N GLN A 379 36.48 18.13 7.24
CA GLN A 379 36.06 18.51 8.59
C GLN A 379 36.04 17.31 9.57
N LEU A 380 35.63 16.13 9.09
CA LEU A 380 35.68 14.88 9.85
C LEU A 380 37.12 14.41 10.10
N LEU A 381 38.00 14.57 9.11
CA LEU A 381 39.42 14.24 9.21
C LEU A 381 40.12 15.12 10.25
N GLU A 382 39.96 16.44 10.17
CA GLU A 382 40.53 17.42 11.10
C GLU A 382 40.10 17.18 12.56
N ARG A 383 38.92 16.60 12.76
CA ARG A 383 38.34 16.28 14.09
C ARG A 383 38.62 14.85 14.55
N ASN A 384 39.44 14.08 13.83
CA ASN A 384 39.84 12.71 14.19
C ASN A 384 38.67 11.70 14.29
N TYR A 385 37.64 11.88 13.46
CA TYR A 385 36.53 10.92 13.30
C TYR A 385 36.78 9.88 12.21
N LEU A 386 37.96 9.87 11.60
CA LEU A 386 38.33 8.91 10.57
C LEU A 386 39.47 8.01 11.03
N LEU A 387 39.36 6.72 10.72
CA LEU A 387 40.38 5.70 10.94
C LEU A 387 40.93 5.22 9.60
N THR A 388 42.21 4.84 9.57
CA THR A 388 42.83 4.18 8.42
C THR A 388 43.13 2.74 8.79
N GLU A 389 42.60 1.79 8.03
CA GLU A 389 42.89 0.36 8.18
C GLU A 389 43.28 -0.25 6.84
N THR A 390 44.07 -1.32 6.90
CA THR A 390 44.46 -2.10 5.71
C THR A 390 43.56 -3.32 5.59
N VAL A 391 42.96 -3.51 4.43
CA VAL A 391 42.08 -4.66 4.13
C VAL A 391 42.70 -5.48 3.01
N ASP A 392 42.78 -6.79 3.21
CA ASP A 392 43.21 -7.73 2.19
C ASP A 392 42.06 -8.05 1.25
N GLN A 393 42.25 -7.79 -0.04
CA GLN A 393 41.26 -8.02 -1.08
C GLN A 393 41.86 -8.74 -2.28
N LEU A 394 41.03 -9.47 -3.01
CA LEU A 394 41.47 -10.10 -4.26
C LEU A 394 41.54 -9.07 -5.37
N LYS A 395 42.72 -8.94 -5.99
CA LYS A 395 42.97 -8.10 -7.16
C LYS A 395 43.19 -8.98 -8.39
N CYS A 396 42.43 -8.71 -9.45
CA CYS A 396 42.73 -9.27 -10.76
C CYS A 396 43.72 -8.36 -11.48
N GLU A 397 44.93 -8.85 -11.76
CA GLU A 397 45.98 -8.07 -12.42
C GLU A 397 45.63 -7.77 -13.89
N LYS A 398 45.03 -8.75 -14.59
CA LYS A 398 44.58 -8.61 -15.98
C LYS A 398 43.46 -7.58 -16.14
N CYS A 399 42.47 -7.59 -15.24
CA CYS A 399 41.41 -6.57 -15.23
C CYS A 399 41.86 -5.26 -14.54
N ALA A 400 43.07 -5.22 -13.99
CA ALA A 400 43.63 -4.12 -13.23
C ALA A 400 42.68 -3.55 -12.16
N ARG A 401 41.94 -4.41 -11.44
CA ARG A 401 40.95 -3.98 -10.43
C ARG A 401 40.83 -4.95 -9.26
N PHE A 402 40.39 -4.44 -8.12
CA PHE A 402 39.92 -5.27 -7.01
C PHE A 402 38.57 -5.89 -7.34
N LEU A 403 38.36 -7.12 -6.89
CA LEU A 403 37.16 -7.90 -7.16
C LEU A 403 36.24 -7.85 -5.94
N ALA A 404 35.01 -7.42 -6.17
CA ALA A 404 33.93 -7.66 -5.22
C ALA A 404 33.61 -9.17 -5.17
N ASP A 405 33.06 -9.65 -4.07
CA ASP A 405 32.76 -11.08 -3.83
C ASP A 405 31.98 -11.74 -4.97
N ARG A 406 31.03 -11.01 -5.57
CA ARG A 406 30.24 -11.47 -6.75
C ARG A 406 31.04 -11.70 -8.04
N PHE A 407 32.26 -11.17 -8.12
CA PHE A 407 33.17 -11.35 -9.25
C PHE A 407 34.27 -12.37 -8.95
N VAL A 408 34.19 -13.05 -7.81
CA VAL A 408 35.11 -14.11 -7.41
C VAL A 408 34.32 -15.41 -7.30
N GLU A 409 34.80 -16.43 -8.01
CA GLU A 409 34.38 -17.82 -7.83
C GLU A 409 35.60 -18.67 -7.48
N GLY A 410 35.41 -19.82 -6.86
CA GLY A 410 36.51 -20.73 -6.55
C GLY A 410 36.06 -21.94 -5.74
N ILE A 411 37.03 -22.72 -5.29
CA ILE A 411 36.77 -23.94 -4.54
C ILE A 411 36.52 -23.60 -3.07
N CYS A 412 35.36 -24.02 -2.55
CA CYS A 412 34.98 -23.85 -1.14
C CYS A 412 36.03 -24.50 -0.21
N PRO A 413 36.59 -23.76 0.76
CA PRO A 413 37.58 -24.32 1.67
C PRO A 413 37.00 -25.39 2.61
N PHE A 414 35.68 -25.41 2.82
CA PHE A 414 34.99 -26.27 3.79
C PHE A 414 34.42 -27.57 3.19
N CYS A 415 33.84 -27.52 1.99
CA CYS A 415 33.19 -28.69 1.37
C CYS A 415 33.73 -29.06 -0.03
N ASN A 416 34.78 -28.37 -0.48
CA ASN A 416 35.41 -28.55 -1.80
C ASN A 416 34.44 -28.41 -3.00
N TYR A 417 33.35 -27.66 -2.85
CA TYR A 417 32.51 -27.27 -3.98
C TYR A 417 33.29 -26.34 -4.93
N GLU A 418 33.36 -26.66 -6.21
CA GLU A 418 34.28 -26.00 -7.16
C GLU A 418 33.84 -24.59 -7.59
N GLU A 419 32.55 -24.28 -7.45
CA GLU A 419 31.94 -23.02 -7.93
C GLU A 419 31.39 -22.18 -6.76
N ALA A 420 32.10 -22.16 -5.62
CA ALA A 420 31.70 -21.33 -4.49
C ALA A 420 31.95 -19.85 -4.80
N ARG A 421 31.02 -18.98 -4.38
CA ARG A 421 31.11 -17.53 -4.56
C ARG A 421 31.95 -16.91 -3.45
N GLY A 422 32.45 -15.69 -3.67
CA GLY A 422 33.30 -14.97 -2.71
C GLY A 422 32.66 -14.68 -1.36
N ASP A 423 31.32 -14.70 -1.26
CA ASP A 423 30.54 -14.36 -0.07
C ASP A 423 29.92 -15.60 0.60
N GLN A 424 29.57 -16.61 -0.20
CA GLN A 424 28.86 -17.80 0.27
C GLN A 424 29.10 -19.01 -0.64
N CYS A 425 29.23 -20.18 -0.03
CA CYS A 425 29.17 -21.44 -0.77
C CYS A 425 27.71 -21.92 -0.90
N ASP A 426 27.19 -22.01 -2.13
CA ASP A 426 25.81 -22.43 -2.39
C ASP A 426 25.54 -23.90 -2.05
N LYS A 427 26.58 -24.75 -2.00
CA LYS A 427 26.44 -26.18 -1.67
C LYS A 427 26.30 -26.45 -0.17
N CYS A 428 27.14 -25.84 0.66
CA CYS A 428 27.11 -26.06 2.12
C CYS A 428 26.49 -24.91 2.91
N GLY A 429 26.08 -23.82 2.23
CA GLY A 429 25.45 -22.65 2.82
C GLY A 429 26.37 -21.74 3.62
N LYS A 430 27.65 -22.11 3.80
CA LYS A 430 28.58 -21.39 4.68
C LYS A 430 29.00 -20.05 4.07
N LEU A 431 28.91 -19.00 4.87
CA LEU A 431 29.46 -17.68 4.57
C LEU A 431 30.99 -17.73 4.68
N ILE A 432 31.67 -17.19 3.67
CA ILE A 432 33.13 -17.21 3.53
C ILE A 432 33.62 -15.85 3.09
N ASN A 433 34.87 -15.53 3.38
CA ASN A 433 35.52 -14.37 2.77
C ASN A 433 36.14 -14.78 1.43
N ALA A 434 36.11 -13.89 0.44
CA ALA A 434 36.63 -14.21 -0.90
C ALA A 434 38.11 -14.61 -0.89
N THR A 435 38.90 -14.07 0.06
CA THR A 435 40.31 -14.41 0.26
C THR A 435 40.54 -15.84 0.80
N GLU A 436 39.51 -16.49 1.34
CA GLU A 436 39.57 -17.87 1.85
C GLU A 436 39.31 -18.92 0.76
N LEU A 437 38.83 -18.51 -0.41
CA LEU A 437 38.58 -19.42 -1.54
C LEU A 437 39.87 -20.07 -2.02
N LYS A 438 39.83 -21.39 -2.21
CA LYS A 438 40.94 -22.13 -2.84
C LYS A 438 40.81 -21.98 -4.35
N LYS A 439 41.92 -21.70 -5.04
CA LYS A 439 41.94 -21.44 -6.50
C LYS A 439 40.86 -20.41 -6.91
N PRO A 440 40.92 -19.17 -6.38
CA PRO A 440 39.97 -18.16 -6.80
C PRO A 440 40.14 -17.87 -8.29
N VAL A 441 39.05 -17.50 -8.94
CA VAL A 441 38.97 -17.17 -10.36
C VAL A 441 38.15 -15.90 -10.50
N CYS A 442 38.64 -14.98 -11.32
CA CYS A 442 37.93 -13.77 -11.70
C CYS A 442 36.83 -14.13 -12.70
N LYS A 443 35.56 -13.96 -12.32
CA LYS A 443 34.40 -14.29 -13.18
C LYS A 443 34.40 -13.57 -14.54
N VAL A 444 35.10 -12.42 -14.62
CA VAL A 444 35.12 -11.57 -15.81
C VAL A 444 36.16 -12.00 -16.84
N CYS A 445 37.37 -12.37 -16.42
CA CYS A 445 38.46 -12.70 -17.36
C CYS A 445 39.02 -14.12 -17.20
N GLN A 446 38.45 -14.90 -16.26
CA GLN A 446 38.81 -16.28 -15.95
C GLN A 446 40.24 -16.48 -15.43
N GLU A 447 40.93 -15.40 -15.05
CA GLU A 447 42.28 -15.43 -14.48
C GLU A 447 42.25 -15.57 -12.95
N THR A 448 43.29 -16.16 -12.36
CA THR A 448 43.44 -16.24 -10.90
C THR A 448 43.81 -14.87 -10.31
N PRO A 449 42.98 -14.31 -9.41
CA PRO A 449 43.31 -13.07 -8.71
C PRO A 449 44.32 -13.32 -7.57
N VAL A 450 45.07 -12.28 -7.21
CA VAL A 450 46.05 -12.29 -6.13
C VAL A 450 45.53 -11.51 -4.94
N VAL A 451 45.82 -11.96 -3.71
CA VAL A 451 45.50 -11.19 -2.51
C VAL A 451 46.45 -10.00 -2.44
N LYS A 452 45.89 -8.78 -2.34
CA LYS A 452 46.64 -7.55 -2.19
C LYS A 452 46.03 -6.70 -1.09
N SER A 453 46.89 -6.24 -0.19
CA SER A 453 46.52 -5.32 0.88
C SER A 453 46.23 -3.93 0.33
N SER A 454 45.10 -3.35 0.72
CA SER A 454 44.59 -2.05 0.27
C SER A 454 44.22 -1.20 1.47
N GLN A 455 44.70 0.05 1.53
CA GLN A 455 44.33 0.97 2.62
C GLN A 455 42.92 1.54 2.40
N HIS A 456 42.16 1.65 3.48
CA HIS A 456 40.81 2.16 3.48
C HIS A 456 40.56 3.11 4.66
N LEU A 457 39.76 4.13 4.41
CA LEU A 457 39.26 5.02 5.45
C LEU A 457 37.93 4.52 6.00
N PHE A 458 37.76 4.67 7.30
CA PHE A 458 36.56 4.29 8.04
C PHE A 458 36.05 5.49 8.84
N LEU A 459 34.74 5.73 8.81
CA LEU A 459 34.09 6.66 9.72
C LEU A 459 33.94 5.98 11.08
N ASP A 460 34.52 6.59 12.11
CA ASP A 460 34.53 6.12 13.50
C ASP A 460 33.19 6.43 14.18
N LEU A 461 32.15 5.70 13.76
CA LEU A 461 30.80 5.82 14.35
C LEU A 461 30.77 5.67 15.88
N PRO A 462 31.56 4.77 16.53
CA PRO A 462 31.60 4.69 18.00
C PRO A 462 31.87 6.04 18.68
N LYS A 463 32.77 6.87 18.16
CA LYS A 463 33.07 8.19 18.73
C LYS A 463 31.93 9.19 18.60
N LEU A 464 31.01 8.97 17.66
CA LEU A 464 29.90 9.86 17.35
C LEU A 464 28.58 9.38 17.99
N GLU A 465 28.58 8.19 18.60
CA GLU A 465 27.38 7.54 19.14
C GLU A 465 26.65 8.40 20.18
N GLU A 466 27.37 8.99 21.14
CA GLU A 466 26.76 9.84 22.18
C GLU A 466 26.06 11.08 21.59
N SER A 467 26.68 11.72 20.59
CA SER A 467 26.10 12.89 19.92
C SER A 467 24.88 12.51 19.10
N LEU A 468 24.94 11.35 18.44
CA LEU A 468 23.83 10.80 17.68
C LEU A 468 22.64 10.46 18.58
N GLU A 469 22.87 9.80 19.72
CA GLU A 469 21.82 9.45 20.68
C GLU A 469 21.09 10.68 21.22
N LYS A 470 21.84 11.75 21.58
CA LYS A 470 21.27 13.02 22.00
C LYS A 470 20.37 13.63 20.93
N TRP A 471 20.83 13.65 19.68
CA TRP A 471 20.03 14.15 18.57
C TRP A 471 18.80 13.27 18.30
N LEU A 472 18.95 11.94 18.29
CA LEU A 472 17.85 10.99 18.07
C LEU A 472 16.75 11.16 19.13
N ALA A 473 17.11 11.36 20.40
CA ALA A 473 16.14 11.58 21.46
C ALA A 473 15.28 12.83 21.23
N VAL A 474 15.89 13.93 20.75
CA VAL A 474 15.19 15.17 20.41
C VAL A 474 14.35 15.01 19.13
N SER A 475 14.94 14.47 18.06
CA SER A 475 14.27 14.30 16.77
C SER A 475 13.07 13.35 16.86
N GLN A 476 13.20 12.22 17.57
CA GLN A 476 12.09 11.25 17.70
C GLN A 476 10.98 11.70 18.67
N SER A 477 11.28 12.58 19.63
CA SER A 477 10.27 13.11 20.57
C SER A 477 9.49 14.27 19.98
N SER A 478 10.13 15.10 19.16
CA SER A 478 9.50 16.25 18.50
C SER A 478 8.93 15.94 17.11
N GLY A 479 9.46 14.93 16.43
CA GLY A 479 9.09 14.60 15.05
C GLY A 479 8.30 13.30 14.88
N ASP A 480 7.46 13.26 13.85
CA ASP A 480 6.63 12.13 13.45
C ASP A 480 7.40 11.02 12.70
N TRP A 481 8.44 10.46 13.32
CA TRP A 481 9.12 9.28 12.77
C TRP A 481 8.18 8.07 12.75
N THR A 482 8.19 7.31 11.64
CA THR A 482 7.42 6.08 11.54
C THR A 482 7.88 5.02 12.56
N PRO A 483 6.99 4.13 13.05
CA PRO A 483 7.36 3.15 14.07
C PRO A 483 8.53 2.24 13.66
N ASN A 484 8.55 1.80 12.40
CA ASN A 484 9.61 0.97 11.84
C ASN A 484 10.97 1.70 11.82
N SER A 485 11.01 2.99 11.46
CA SER A 485 12.25 3.76 11.41
C SER A 485 12.83 3.98 12.81
N ARG A 486 11.98 4.26 13.81
CA ARG A 486 12.37 4.33 15.23
C ARG A 486 12.96 3.01 15.71
N TYR A 487 12.31 1.89 15.39
CA TYR A 487 12.77 0.56 15.80
C TYR A 487 14.13 0.21 15.18
N ILE A 488 14.29 0.41 13.87
CA ILE A 488 15.54 0.12 13.16
C ILE A 488 16.68 0.98 13.72
N ALA A 489 16.46 2.29 13.88
CA ALA A 489 17.46 3.19 14.45
C ALA A 489 17.89 2.74 15.85
N ARG A 490 16.92 2.41 16.73
CA ARG A 490 17.22 1.93 18.09
C ARG A 490 17.97 0.60 18.10
N SER A 491 17.65 -0.32 17.18
CA SER A 491 18.38 -1.59 17.08
C SER A 491 19.85 -1.36 16.76
N TRP A 492 20.15 -0.44 15.83
CA TRP A 492 21.54 -0.13 15.46
C TRP A 492 22.34 0.45 16.61
N ILE A 493 21.74 1.33 17.42
CA ILE A 493 22.37 1.88 18.63
C ILE A 493 22.57 0.78 19.68
N ARG A 494 21.53 0.00 19.98
CA ARG A 494 21.59 -1.08 20.98
C ARG A 494 22.69 -2.10 20.68
N ASP A 495 22.90 -2.42 19.41
CA ASP A 495 23.89 -3.42 18.98
C ASP A 495 25.33 -2.87 19.00
N GLY A 496 25.49 -1.56 19.27
CA GLY A 496 26.76 -0.83 19.30
C GLY A 496 27.22 -0.43 17.90
N LEU A 497 27.51 0.86 17.69
CA LEU A 497 27.98 1.31 16.39
C LEU A 497 29.41 0.82 16.13
N LYS A 498 29.71 0.46 14.88
CA LYS A 498 31.03 -0.01 14.45
C LYS A 498 31.59 0.93 13.40
N PRO A 499 32.93 1.07 13.30
CA PRO A 499 33.53 1.82 12.21
C PRO A 499 33.06 1.32 10.84
N ARG A 500 32.72 2.24 9.94
CA ARG A 500 32.21 1.91 8.61
C ARG A 500 33.15 2.41 7.53
N CYS A 501 33.58 1.52 6.64
CA CYS A 501 34.46 1.86 5.54
C CYS A 501 33.78 2.83 4.56
N ILE A 502 34.36 4.02 4.37
CA ILE A 502 33.84 5.10 3.52
C ILE A 502 34.59 5.23 2.19
N THR A 503 35.49 4.31 1.85
CA THR A 503 36.28 4.35 0.60
C THR A 503 36.15 3.05 -0.19
N ARG A 504 36.27 3.13 -1.51
CA ARG A 504 36.26 1.97 -2.40
C ARG A 504 37.32 2.11 -3.50
N ASP A 505 37.86 0.97 -3.92
CA ASP A 505 38.74 0.84 -5.07
C ASP A 505 37.93 0.79 -6.37
N LEU A 506 37.28 1.91 -6.70
CA LEU A 506 36.50 2.09 -7.92
C LEU A 506 36.98 3.33 -8.66
N LYS A 507 36.67 3.42 -9.96
CA LYS A 507 36.94 4.63 -10.75
C LYS A 507 35.73 5.55 -10.78
N TRP A 508 34.53 5.00 -10.74
CA TRP A 508 33.27 5.74 -10.79
C TRP A 508 32.72 6.09 -9.40
N GLY A 509 33.12 7.25 -8.90
CA GLY A 509 32.72 7.78 -7.59
C GLY A 509 33.36 9.15 -7.31
N THR A 510 32.95 9.79 -6.22
CA THR A 510 33.57 11.04 -5.77
C THR A 510 35.02 10.78 -5.32
N PRO A 511 36.04 11.47 -5.86
CA PRO A 511 37.44 11.20 -5.53
C PRO A 511 37.79 11.62 -4.10
N VAL A 512 38.65 10.84 -3.44
CA VAL A 512 39.10 11.12 -2.07
C VAL A 512 40.27 12.12 -2.08
N PRO A 513 40.17 13.28 -1.41
CA PRO A 513 41.18 14.33 -1.43
C PRO A 513 42.28 14.07 -0.39
N LEU A 514 42.91 12.90 -0.43
CA LEU A 514 43.98 12.49 0.50
C LEU A 514 45.12 11.80 -0.27
N ASP A 515 46.36 12.13 0.07
CA ASP A 515 47.52 11.46 -0.51
C ASP A 515 47.53 9.97 -0.16
N GLY A 516 47.85 9.13 -1.15
CA GLY A 516 47.70 7.67 -1.05
C GLY A 516 46.31 7.14 -1.41
N PHE A 517 45.31 8.01 -1.58
CA PHE A 517 43.92 7.63 -1.93
C PHE A 517 43.48 8.15 -3.31
N ARG A 518 44.40 8.64 -4.14
CA ARG A 518 44.09 9.26 -5.44
C ARG A 518 43.42 8.32 -6.46
N GLU A 519 43.63 7.01 -6.32
CA GLU A 519 42.97 5.98 -7.16
C GLU A 519 41.70 5.39 -6.49
N LYS A 520 41.22 6.01 -5.41
CA LYS A 520 40.05 5.58 -4.66
C LYS A 520 38.97 6.65 -4.69
N VAL A 521 37.75 6.19 -4.51
CA VAL A 521 36.56 7.04 -4.41
C VAL A 521 35.88 6.83 -3.08
N PHE A 522 35.05 7.79 -2.67
CA PHE A 522 34.14 7.60 -1.57
C PHE A 522 33.17 6.47 -1.87
N TYR A 523 32.83 5.75 -0.82
CA TYR A 523 31.80 4.74 -0.89
C TYR A 523 30.43 5.40 -0.96
N VAL A 524 29.58 4.93 -1.88
CA VAL A 524 28.23 5.46 -2.12
C VAL A 524 27.40 5.60 -0.84
N TRP A 525 27.50 4.68 0.12
CA TRP A 525 26.74 4.80 1.37
C TRP A 525 27.22 5.93 2.31
N PHE A 526 28.38 6.53 2.04
CA PHE A 526 28.84 7.76 2.71
C PHE A 526 28.34 9.00 1.98
N ASP A 527 28.50 9.09 0.65
CA ASP A 527 28.26 10.33 -0.09
C ASP A 527 26.90 10.42 -0.82
N ALA A 528 26.15 9.33 -0.99
CA ALA A 528 24.82 9.39 -1.60
C ALA A 528 23.84 10.28 -0.81
N PRO A 529 23.76 10.24 0.54
CA PRO A 529 22.93 11.19 1.29
C PRO A 529 23.42 12.65 1.19
N ILE A 530 24.73 12.87 0.97
CA ILE A 530 25.28 14.21 0.67
C ILE A 530 24.73 14.73 -0.67
N GLY A 531 24.27 13.83 -1.54
CA GLY A 531 23.51 14.12 -2.76
C GLY A 531 22.34 15.08 -2.54
N TYR A 532 21.63 15.02 -1.41
CA TYR A 532 20.55 15.99 -1.16
C TYR A 532 21.06 17.43 -1.06
N LEU A 533 22.20 17.64 -0.41
CA LEU A 533 22.83 18.95 -0.27
C LEU A 533 23.33 19.44 -1.62
N SER A 534 24.04 18.59 -2.36
CA SER A 534 24.62 18.97 -3.66
C SER A 534 23.56 19.20 -4.73
N ILE A 535 22.47 18.43 -4.74
CA ILE A 535 21.33 18.69 -5.62
C ILE A 535 20.71 20.05 -5.29
N THR A 536 20.58 20.40 -4.00
CA THR A 536 20.09 21.72 -3.59
C THR A 536 21.07 22.84 -3.97
N ALA A 537 22.38 22.59 -3.88
CA ALA A 537 23.41 23.53 -4.32
C ALA A 537 23.39 23.77 -5.83
N ASN A 538 23.06 22.75 -6.63
CA ASN A 538 22.84 22.92 -8.06
C ASN A 538 21.52 23.65 -8.39
N TYR A 539 20.54 23.65 -7.46
CA TYR A 539 19.30 24.42 -7.58
C TYR A 539 19.49 25.90 -7.23
N THR A 540 20.29 26.21 -6.21
CA THR A 540 20.54 27.57 -5.74
C THR A 540 21.88 27.69 -5.00
N ASP A 541 22.60 28.77 -5.24
CA ASP A 541 23.84 29.07 -4.53
C ASP A 541 23.62 29.29 -3.02
N GLN A 542 22.39 29.61 -2.61
CA GLN A 542 22.00 29.84 -1.22
C GLN A 542 21.49 28.56 -0.50
N TRP A 543 21.92 27.38 -0.95
CA TRP A 543 21.45 26.09 -0.43
C TRP A 543 21.70 25.89 1.08
N GLU A 544 22.74 26.53 1.63
CA GLU A 544 23.04 26.50 3.06
C GLU A 544 21.91 27.08 3.92
N LYS A 545 21.08 27.99 3.38
CA LYS A 545 19.89 28.48 4.11
C LYS A 545 18.90 27.36 4.44
N TRP A 546 18.85 26.30 3.62
CA TRP A 546 18.02 25.12 3.85
C TRP A 546 18.73 24.05 4.67
N TRP A 547 20.02 23.83 4.40
CA TRP A 547 20.77 22.71 4.95
C TRP A 547 21.66 23.05 6.14
N LYS A 548 21.80 24.31 6.52
CA LYS A 548 22.56 24.78 7.68
C LYS A 548 21.77 25.76 8.55
N ASN A 549 20.49 25.45 8.79
CA ASN A 549 19.55 26.31 9.51
C ASN A 549 18.48 25.47 10.25
N PRO A 550 18.89 24.56 11.17
CA PRO A 550 17.99 23.64 11.83
C PRO A 550 16.87 24.31 12.64
N GLU A 551 17.04 25.59 13.02
CA GLU A 551 16.06 26.33 13.82
C GLU A 551 14.83 26.76 13.01
N GLN A 552 14.99 27.03 11.71
CA GLN A 552 13.89 27.48 10.85
C GLN A 552 13.32 26.40 9.93
N ILE A 553 14.05 25.29 9.74
CA ILE A 553 13.73 24.26 8.74
C ILE A 553 13.18 23.00 9.42
N GLN A 554 12.08 22.49 8.86
CA GLN A 554 11.57 21.16 9.19
C GLN A 554 11.87 20.20 8.02
N LEU A 555 12.83 19.30 8.22
CA LEU A 555 13.26 18.31 7.24
C LEU A 555 12.47 17.01 7.35
N TYR A 556 11.81 16.64 6.25
CA TYR A 556 11.12 15.37 6.06
C TYR A 556 11.89 14.52 5.03
N ASN A 557 12.22 13.29 5.39
CA ASN A 557 12.84 12.33 4.47
C ASN A 557 11.89 11.14 4.24
N PHE A 558 11.58 10.87 2.98
CA PHE A 558 10.73 9.75 2.56
C PHE A 558 11.57 8.65 1.93
N MET A 559 11.43 7.42 2.42
CA MET A 559 12.21 6.28 1.94
C MET A 559 11.54 4.94 2.24
N ALA A 560 12.10 3.86 1.68
CA ALA A 560 11.82 2.50 2.14
C ALA A 560 12.69 2.13 3.36
N LYS A 561 12.27 1.13 4.14
CA LYS A 561 12.88 0.74 5.43
C LYS A 561 14.37 0.38 5.38
N ASP A 562 14.85 -0.10 4.24
CA ASP A 562 16.24 -0.44 3.97
C ASP A 562 17.17 0.78 4.00
N ASN A 563 16.66 1.97 3.69
CA ASN A 563 17.45 3.20 3.71
C ASN A 563 17.54 3.86 5.10
N VAL A 564 16.77 3.37 6.09
CA VAL A 564 16.70 3.98 7.43
C VAL A 564 18.06 4.11 8.09
N PRO A 565 18.92 3.07 8.17
CA PRO A 565 20.19 3.19 8.88
C PRO A 565 21.11 4.29 8.33
N PHE A 566 21.04 4.54 7.02
CA PHE A 566 21.86 5.58 6.40
C PHE A 566 21.40 6.98 6.79
N HIS A 567 20.08 7.17 6.98
CA HIS A 567 19.49 8.48 7.29
C HIS A 567 19.26 8.70 8.78
N SER A 568 19.27 7.65 9.60
CA SER A 568 19.15 7.73 11.05
C SER A 568 20.47 7.59 11.79
N VAL A 569 21.53 7.07 11.15
CA VAL A 569 22.84 6.84 11.77
C VAL A 569 23.97 7.45 10.94
N VAL A 570 24.26 6.89 9.76
CA VAL A 570 25.51 7.21 9.02
C VAL A 570 25.58 8.68 8.63
N PHE A 571 24.53 9.20 7.99
CA PHE A 571 24.50 10.58 7.52
C PHE A 571 24.42 11.59 8.67
N PRO A 572 23.53 11.42 9.68
CA PRO A 572 23.56 12.28 10.86
C PRO A 572 24.90 12.27 11.59
N CYS A 573 25.55 11.11 11.78
CA CYS A 573 26.91 11.05 12.33
C CYS A 573 27.91 11.84 11.49
N SER A 574 27.85 11.69 10.17
CA SER A 574 28.75 12.42 9.26
C SER A 574 28.56 13.93 9.38
N LEU A 575 27.32 14.41 9.47
CA LEU A 575 27.03 15.84 9.64
C LEU A 575 27.36 16.35 11.05
N LEU A 576 26.96 15.64 12.11
CA LEU A 576 27.28 16.00 13.49
C LEU A 576 28.79 16.05 13.74
N GLY A 577 29.55 15.11 13.16
CA GLY A 577 30.99 15.05 13.28
C GLY A 577 31.72 16.23 12.61
N THR A 578 31.06 16.98 11.73
CA THR A 578 31.63 18.24 11.19
C THR A 578 31.62 19.37 12.22
N GLY A 579 30.73 19.32 13.21
CA GLY A 579 30.48 20.44 14.13
C GLY A 579 29.92 21.70 13.47
N ASP A 580 29.50 21.62 12.20
CA ASP A 580 28.80 22.69 11.49
C ASP A 580 27.28 22.63 11.78
N ASN A 581 26.56 23.73 11.57
CA ASN A 581 25.16 23.87 11.96
C ASN A 581 24.18 23.22 10.97
N TYR A 582 24.40 21.95 10.59
CA TYR A 582 23.58 21.27 9.59
C TYR A 582 22.14 21.01 10.05
N THR A 583 21.20 21.19 9.13
CA THR A 583 19.81 20.74 9.26
C THR A 583 19.75 19.22 9.19
N LEU A 584 19.40 18.59 10.31
CA LEU A 584 19.20 17.15 10.40
C LEU A 584 17.72 16.78 10.27
N VAL A 585 17.43 15.50 9.97
CA VAL A 585 16.05 15.05 9.74
C VAL A 585 15.19 15.23 11.00
N ASN A 586 14.05 15.91 10.85
CA ASN A 586 13.03 16.04 11.89
C ASN A 586 12.03 14.87 11.80
N HIS A 587 11.65 14.49 10.58
CA HIS A 587 10.64 13.45 10.33
C HIS A 587 11.18 12.40 9.34
N LEU A 588 11.52 11.21 9.84
CA LEU A 588 11.95 10.09 9.01
C LEU A 588 10.76 9.17 8.68
N ILE A 589 10.26 9.27 7.46
CA ILE A 589 9.07 8.57 6.97
C ILE A 589 9.51 7.35 6.16
N ALA A 590 9.51 6.18 6.80
CA ALA A 590 9.89 4.92 6.17
C ALA A 590 8.67 4.03 5.91
N THR A 591 8.50 3.55 4.67
CA THR A 591 7.47 2.56 4.33
C THR A 591 8.00 1.13 4.39
N GLU A 592 7.08 0.20 4.60
CA GLU A 592 7.28 -1.23 4.34
C GLU A 592 7.27 -1.50 2.82
N TYR A 593 7.41 -2.76 2.39
CA TYR A 593 7.50 -3.07 0.97
C TYR A 593 6.11 -3.20 0.32
N LEU A 594 6.03 -2.75 -0.93
CA LEU A 594 4.95 -3.16 -1.85
C LEU A 594 5.41 -4.41 -2.59
N ASN A 595 4.67 -5.50 -2.41
CA ASN A 595 4.76 -6.74 -3.15
C ASN A 595 3.91 -6.67 -4.43
N TYR A 596 4.12 -7.59 -5.36
CA TYR A 596 3.36 -7.68 -6.61
C TYR A 596 2.65 -9.03 -6.67
N GLU A 597 1.33 -9.00 -6.63
CA GLU A 597 0.46 -10.17 -6.43
C GLU A 597 0.98 -11.00 -5.24
N ASP A 598 1.12 -12.32 -5.40
CA ASP A 598 1.62 -13.23 -4.36
C ASP A 598 3.17 -13.20 -4.19
N GLY A 599 3.88 -12.28 -4.85
CA GLY A 599 5.34 -12.30 -4.94
C GLY A 599 6.03 -10.94 -4.92
N LYS A 600 7.29 -10.90 -5.37
CA LYS A 600 8.11 -9.67 -5.45
C LYS A 600 8.32 -9.23 -6.89
N PHE A 601 8.47 -7.93 -7.08
CA PHE A 601 8.96 -7.35 -8.34
C PHE A 601 10.28 -8.01 -8.75
N SER A 602 10.40 -8.38 -10.03
CA SER A 602 11.60 -9.04 -10.56
C SER A 602 11.81 -8.68 -12.03
N LYS A 603 12.79 -7.82 -12.28
CA LYS A 603 13.17 -7.44 -13.65
C LYS A 603 13.71 -8.62 -14.46
N SER A 604 14.54 -9.47 -13.86
CA SER A 604 15.13 -10.63 -14.54
C SER A 604 14.10 -11.68 -14.96
N ARG A 605 12.99 -11.80 -14.23
CA ARG A 605 11.87 -12.71 -14.56
C ARG A 605 10.72 -12.02 -15.29
N GLY A 606 10.81 -10.70 -15.55
CA GLY A 606 9.72 -9.93 -16.15
C GLY A 606 8.45 -9.89 -15.30
N VAL A 607 8.56 -9.96 -13.97
CA VAL A 607 7.43 -9.98 -13.04
C VAL A 607 7.24 -8.60 -12.41
N GLY A 608 6.06 -8.03 -12.56
CA GLY A 608 5.68 -6.74 -11.98
C GLY A 608 5.56 -5.62 -13.01
N VAL A 609 4.88 -4.54 -12.62
CA VAL A 609 4.77 -3.32 -13.43
C VAL A 609 5.92 -2.38 -13.09
N PHE A 610 6.64 -1.96 -14.13
CA PHE A 610 7.70 -0.95 -14.03
C PHE A 610 7.17 0.42 -14.47
N GLY A 611 7.80 1.49 -14.00
CA GLY A 611 7.29 2.85 -14.20
C GLY A 611 7.23 3.27 -15.68
N ASP A 612 8.10 2.73 -16.51
CA ASP A 612 8.09 2.91 -17.97
C ASP A 612 6.96 2.13 -18.66
N MET A 613 6.55 0.99 -18.11
CA MET A 613 5.44 0.16 -18.62
C MET A 613 4.07 0.69 -18.22
N ALA A 614 3.96 1.37 -17.07
CA ALA A 614 2.68 1.85 -16.53
C ALA A 614 1.93 2.74 -17.53
N LYS A 615 2.65 3.60 -18.28
CA LYS A 615 2.07 4.49 -19.30
C LYS A 615 1.46 3.74 -20.49
N ASP A 616 2.00 2.57 -20.82
CA ASP A 616 1.60 1.80 -22.00
C ASP A 616 0.36 0.93 -21.73
N THR A 617 -0.10 0.87 -20.48
CA THR A 617 -1.30 0.11 -20.08
C THR A 617 -2.62 0.75 -20.51
N GLY A 618 -2.61 2.03 -20.92
CA GLY A 618 -3.82 2.81 -21.18
C GLY A 618 -4.53 3.30 -19.90
N ILE A 619 -4.04 2.94 -18.71
CA ILE A 619 -4.57 3.42 -17.43
C ILE A 619 -3.91 4.76 -17.08
N PRO A 620 -4.69 5.85 -16.87
CA PRO A 620 -4.14 7.16 -16.54
C PRO A 620 -3.33 7.17 -15.23
N ALA A 621 -2.32 8.04 -15.16
CA ALA A 621 -1.43 8.16 -14.00
C ALA A 621 -2.19 8.35 -12.67
N ASP A 622 -3.28 9.12 -12.65
CA ASP A 622 -4.04 9.37 -11.41
C ASP A 622 -4.72 8.13 -10.85
N ILE A 623 -5.09 7.15 -11.69
CA ILE A 623 -5.64 5.87 -11.23
C ILE A 623 -4.55 5.05 -10.52
N TRP A 624 -3.32 5.05 -11.07
CA TRP A 624 -2.16 4.45 -10.40
C TRP A 624 -1.85 5.15 -9.09
N ARG A 625 -1.83 6.49 -9.08
CA ARG A 625 -1.57 7.28 -7.87
C ARG A 625 -2.61 6.96 -6.79
N PHE A 626 -3.89 6.98 -7.13
CA PHE A 626 -4.98 6.65 -6.20
C PHE A 626 -4.76 5.26 -5.59
N TYR A 627 -4.60 4.23 -6.42
CA TYR A 627 -4.56 2.86 -5.93
C TYR A 627 -3.30 2.58 -5.09
N LEU A 628 -2.14 3.09 -5.52
CA LEU A 628 -0.90 2.94 -4.76
C LEU A 628 -0.95 3.66 -3.41
N LEU A 629 -1.58 4.84 -3.35
CA LEU A 629 -1.78 5.57 -2.09
C LEU A 629 -2.82 4.89 -1.19
N TYR A 630 -3.87 4.32 -1.78
CA TYR A 630 -4.89 3.54 -1.08
C TYR A 630 -4.29 2.29 -0.40
N LEU A 631 -3.28 1.67 -1.04
CA LEU A 631 -2.54 0.52 -0.52
C LEU A 631 -1.16 0.86 0.03
N ARG A 632 -0.89 2.13 0.37
CA ARG A 632 0.44 2.54 0.84
C ARG A 632 0.90 1.66 2.02
N PRO A 633 2.08 1.01 1.94
CA PRO A 633 2.57 0.09 2.97
C PRO A 633 3.13 0.85 4.18
N GLU A 634 2.26 1.39 5.04
CA GLU A 634 2.67 2.20 6.18
C GLU A 634 3.10 1.37 7.39
N SER A 635 2.27 0.41 7.80
CA SER A 635 2.49 -0.40 9.01
C SER A 635 2.98 -1.82 8.74
N GLN A 636 2.68 -2.35 7.56
CA GLN A 636 3.03 -3.70 7.12
C GLN A 636 3.19 -3.69 5.60
N ASP A 637 3.82 -4.74 5.06
CA ASP A 637 3.89 -4.93 3.62
C ASP A 637 2.48 -4.98 3.01
N SER A 638 2.31 -4.40 1.82
CA SER A 638 1.09 -4.50 1.01
C SER A 638 1.38 -5.21 -0.30
N ALA A 639 0.35 -5.63 -1.02
CA ALA A 639 0.49 -6.28 -2.32
C ALA A 639 -0.36 -5.56 -3.36
N PHE A 640 0.26 -5.23 -4.50
CA PHE A 640 -0.47 -4.77 -5.66
C PHE A 640 -1.23 -5.94 -6.28
N SER A 641 -2.53 -5.77 -6.57
CA SER A 641 -3.31 -6.75 -7.32
C SER A 641 -4.15 -6.11 -8.42
N TRP A 642 -4.14 -6.69 -9.62
CA TRP A 642 -4.96 -6.19 -10.73
C TRP A 642 -6.46 -6.27 -10.46
N ASN A 643 -6.91 -7.35 -9.83
CA ASN A 643 -8.32 -7.53 -9.49
C ASN A 643 -8.78 -6.48 -8.48
N ASP A 644 -7.97 -6.22 -7.46
CA ASP A 644 -8.30 -5.22 -6.43
C ASP A 644 -8.18 -3.79 -6.98
N LEU A 645 -7.24 -3.51 -7.89
CA LEU A 645 -7.21 -2.24 -8.64
C LEU A 645 -8.53 -1.99 -9.39
N MET A 646 -9.02 -2.98 -10.13
CA MET A 646 -10.29 -2.89 -10.85
C MET A 646 -11.46 -2.65 -9.89
N ILE A 647 -11.52 -3.42 -8.80
CA ILE A 647 -12.59 -3.31 -7.79
C ILE A 647 -12.58 -1.93 -7.16
N LYS A 648 -11.43 -1.44 -6.67
CA LYS A 648 -11.32 -0.14 -6.01
C LYS A 648 -11.51 1.04 -6.95
N ASN A 649 -11.10 0.92 -8.21
CA ASN A 649 -11.46 1.90 -9.22
C ASN A 649 -12.99 1.99 -9.38
N ASN A 650 -13.68 0.86 -9.51
CA ASN A 650 -15.12 0.86 -9.76
C ASN A 650 -15.92 1.27 -8.51
N SER A 651 -15.55 0.78 -7.33
CA SER A 651 -16.31 1.07 -6.10
C SER A 651 -16.01 2.46 -5.53
N GLU A 652 -14.73 2.85 -5.44
CA GLU A 652 -14.33 4.09 -4.77
C GLU A 652 -14.27 5.28 -5.73
N LEU A 653 -13.69 5.11 -6.92
CA LEU A 653 -13.59 6.21 -7.86
C LEU A 653 -14.88 6.40 -8.66
N LEU A 654 -15.39 5.35 -9.32
CA LEU A 654 -16.58 5.49 -10.18
C LEU A 654 -17.86 5.68 -9.34
N ASN A 655 -18.17 4.71 -8.47
CA ASN A 655 -19.47 4.66 -7.78
C ASN A 655 -19.56 5.63 -6.59
N THR A 656 -18.43 6.05 -6.02
CA THR A 656 -18.42 6.95 -4.86
C THR A 656 -18.00 8.37 -5.24
N LEU A 657 -16.71 8.62 -5.46
CA LEU A 657 -16.18 9.97 -5.68
C LEU A 657 -16.70 10.61 -6.98
N GLY A 658 -16.55 9.89 -8.08
CA GLY A 658 -16.97 10.29 -9.41
C GLY A 658 -18.47 10.47 -9.51
N ASN A 659 -19.26 9.55 -8.96
CA ASN A 659 -20.72 9.67 -8.90
C ASN A 659 -21.16 10.94 -8.17
N PHE A 660 -20.59 11.24 -7.00
CA PHE A 660 -20.94 12.45 -6.24
C PHE A 660 -20.64 13.72 -7.03
N ILE A 661 -19.40 13.87 -7.51
CA ILE A 661 -18.94 15.07 -8.23
C ILE A 661 -19.72 15.24 -9.53
N ASN A 662 -19.94 14.15 -10.28
CA ASN A 662 -20.66 14.19 -11.54
C ASN A 662 -22.13 14.60 -11.31
N ARG A 663 -22.82 14.00 -10.34
CA ARG A 663 -24.22 14.37 -10.03
C ARG A 663 -24.33 15.82 -9.59
N ALA A 664 -23.46 16.27 -8.68
CA ALA A 664 -23.45 17.66 -8.23
C ALA A 664 -23.26 18.64 -9.39
N GLY A 665 -22.24 18.45 -10.23
CA GLY A 665 -21.99 19.30 -11.40
C GLY A 665 -23.10 19.23 -12.45
N SER A 666 -23.60 18.02 -12.74
CA SER A 666 -24.68 17.81 -13.71
C SER A 666 -25.99 18.47 -13.27
N PHE A 667 -26.32 18.46 -11.98
CA PHE A 667 -27.52 19.14 -11.48
C PHE A 667 -27.44 20.65 -11.63
N VAL A 668 -26.30 21.25 -11.27
CA VAL A 668 -26.08 22.69 -11.46
C VAL A 668 -26.17 23.07 -12.95
N CYS A 669 -25.53 22.31 -13.83
CA CYS A 669 -25.57 22.59 -15.27
C CYS A 669 -26.96 22.41 -15.88
N LYS A 670 -27.65 21.33 -15.52
CA LYS A 670 -28.92 20.93 -16.14
C LYS A 670 -30.10 21.77 -15.68
N PHE A 671 -30.17 22.10 -14.39
CA PHE A 671 -31.34 22.74 -13.80
C PHE A 671 -31.14 24.24 -13.54
N PHE A 672 -29.89 24.69 -13.40
CA PHE A 672 -29.57 26.08 -13.05
C PHE A 672 -28.64 26.75 -14.07
N GLY A 673 -28.54 26.21 -15.29
CA GLY A 673 -27.77 26.82 -16.39
C GLY A 673 -26.27 26.95 -16.11
N GLY A 674 -25.73 26.15 -15.19
CA GLY A 674 -24.32 26.24 -14.78
C GLY A 674 -24.04 27.31 -13.71
N CYS A 675 -25.07 28.00 -13.22
CA CYS A 675 -24.94 28.93 -12.10
C CYS A 675 -25.31 28.22 -10.79
N VAL A 676 -24.47 28.36 -9.75
CA VAL A 676 -24.78 27.83 -8.42
C VAL A 676 -26.03 28.55 -7.90
N PRO A 677 -27.10 27.83 -7.48
CA PRO A 677 -28.31 28.45 -6.97
C PRO A 677 -28.08 29.13 -5.61
N THR A 678 -29.01 29.98 -5.20
CA THR A 678 -29.05 30.49 -3.83
C THR A 678 -29.20 29.31 -2.86
N MET A 679 -28.43 29.32 -1.76
CA MET A 679 -28.41 28.25 -0.77
C MET A 679 -28.97 28.76 0.55
N ASP A 680 -30.26 28.52 0.79
CA ASP A 680 -30.91 28.81 2.06
C ASP A 680 -30.79 27.58 2.98
N LEU A 681 -29.78 27.61 3.86
CA LEU A 681 -29.38 26.43 4.64
C LEU A 681 -30.42 26.04 5.69
N THR A 682 -30.97 24.83 5.55
CA THR A 682 -31.79 24.18 6.58
C THR A 682 -30.91 23.62 7.71
N GLN A 683 -31.52 23.19 8.82
CA GLN A 683 -30.75 22.60 9.93
C GLN A 683 -30.02 21.32 9.53
N ASP A 684 -30.58 20.52 8.63
CA ASP A 684 -29.94 19.30 8.13
C ASP A 684 -28.75 19.60 7.22
N ASP A 685 -28.82 20.68 6.44
CA ASP A 685 -27.69 21.17 5.62
C ASP A 685 -26.54 21.63 6.52
N LYS A 686 -26.86 22.37 7.58
CA LYS A 686 -25.87 22.81 8.57
C LYS A 686 -25.19 21.64 9.26
N ARG A 687 -25.94 20.58 9.61
CA ARG A 687 -25.39 19.33 10.16
C ARG A 687 -24.42 18.66 9.18
N LEU A 688 -24.80 18.54 7.90
CA LEU A 688 -23.90 18.00 6.87
C LEU A 688 -22.62 18.82 6.74
N LEU A 689 -22.72 20.15 6.68
CA LEU A 689 -21.55 21.05 6.62
C LEU A 689 -20.62 20.86 7.82
N ALA A 690 -21.19 20.68 9.01
CA ALA A 690 -20.42 20.41 10.22
C ALA A 690 -19.68 19.05 10.13
N HIS A 691 -20.35 18.00 9.65
CA HIS A 691 -19.73 16.68 9.45
C HIS A 691 -18.59 16.73 8.42
N ILE A 692 -18.81 17.39 7.27
CA ILE A 692 -17.77 17.59 6.24
C ILE A 692 -16.58 18.35 6.83
N THR A 693 -16.84 19.37 7.65
CA THR A 693 -15.78 20.15 8.32
C THR A 693 -14.98 19.29 9.30
N LEU A 694 -15.61 18.37 10.03
CA LEU A 694 -14.92 17.43 10.90
C LEU A 694 -14.04 16.45 10.11
N GLU A 695 -14.55 15.87 9.02
CA GLU A 695 -13.77 15.00 8.13
C GLU A 695 -12.57 15.76 7.52
N LEU A 696 -12.75 17.03 7.14
CA LEU A 696 -11.67 17.89 6.66
C LEU A 696 -10.65 18.21 7.77
N ARG A 697 -11.09 18.42 9.01
CA ARG A 697 -10.17 18.57 10.15
C ARG A 697 -9.37 17.29 10.38
N GLN A 698 -10.02 16.12 10.31
CA GLN A 698 -9.36 14.82 10.42
C GLN A 698 -8.37 14.59 9.29
N TYR A 699 -8.72 14.91 8.04
CA TYR A 699 -7.81 14.88 6.89
C TYR A 699 -6.53 15.67 7.16
N ASN A 700 -6.67 16.90 7.70
CA ASN A 700 -5.54 17.74 8.05
C ASN A 700 -4.69 17.13 9.16
N GLN A 701 -5.31 16.67 10.25
CA GLN A 701 -4.59 16.02 11.37
C GLN A 701 -3.80 14.78 10.93
N LEU A 702 -4.36 14.00 9.99
CA LEU A 702 -3.72 12.81 9.44
C LEU A 702 -2.52 13.18 8.57
N LEU A 703 -2.67 14.14 7.63
CA LEU A 703 -1.57 14.54 6.75
C LEU A 703 -0.48 15.35 7.44
N GLU A 704 -0.80 16.15 8.47
CA GLU A 704 0.22 16.77 9.32
C GLU A 704 1.17 15.74 9.94
N LYS A 705 0.66 14.54 10.22
CA LYS A 705 1.42 13.37 10.73
C LYS A 705 1.80 12.36 9.64
N VAL A 706 1.65 12.72 8.37
CA VAL A 706 2.01 11.89 7.20
C VAL A 706 1.31 10.53 7.15
N LYS A 707 0.08 10.44 7.70
CA LYS A 707 -0.81 9.26 7.58
C LYS A 707 -1.60 9.32 6.27
N ILE A 708 -0.89 9.14 5.16
CA ILE A 708 -1.38 9.38 3.80
C ILE A 708 -2.51 8.42 3.43
N ARG A 709 -2.39 7.14 3.79
CA ARG A 709 -3.40 6.12 3.48
C ARG A 709 -4.76 6.46 4.10
N ASP A 710 -4.76 6.83 5.38
CA ASP A 710 -5.99 7.12 6.10
C ASP A 710 -6.58 8.48 5.69
N ALA A 711 -5.74 9.47 5.36
CA ALA A 711 -6.20 10.74 4.82
C ALA A 711 -6.90 10.59 3.45
N LEU A 712 -6.48 9.63 2.62
CA LEU A 712 -7.22 9.34 1.38
C LEU A 712 -8.63 8.81 1.66
N ARG A 713 -8.80 8.03 2.73
CA ARG A 713 -10.11 7.46 3.11
C ARG A 713 -11.08 8.54 3.60
N THR A 714 -10.61 9.59 4.28
CA THR A 714 -11.49 10.70 4.70
C THR A 714 -12.03 11.49 3.50
N ILE A 715 -11.25 11.63 2.42
CA ILE A 715 -11.75 12.20 1.15
C ILE A 715 -12.91 11.35 0.61
N LEU A 716 -12.76 10.02 0.61
CA LEU A 716 -13.82 9.12 0.16
C LEU A 716 -15.06 9.19 1.06
N ASN A 717 -14.89 9.33 2.38
CA ASN A 717 -16.00 9.51 3.32
C ASN A 717 -16.81 10.77 3.04
N ILE A 718 -16.15 11.90 2.76
CA ILE A 718 -16.83 13.15 2.38
C ILE A 718 -17.72 12.92 1.13
N ALA A 719 -17.21 12.20 0.13
CA ALA A 719 -18.00 11.86 -1.05
C ALA A 719 -19.18 10.92 -0.75
N ARG A 720 -19.01 9.97 0.19
CA ARG A 720 -20.12 9.10 0.66
C ARG A 720 -21.21 9.90 1.35
N HIS A 721 -20.86 10.82 2.25
CA HIS A 721 -21.81 11.74 2.88
C HIS A 721 -22.55 12.58 1.84
N GLY A 722 -21.83 13.10 0.84
CA GLY A 722 -22.44 13.83 -0.27
C GLY A 722 -23.41 13.00 -1.10
N ASN A 723 -23.06 11.75 -1.43
CA ASN A 723 -23.97 10.84 -2.14
C ASN A 723 -25.22 10.51 -1.32
N GLN A 724 -25.08 10.24 -0.02
CA GLN A 724 -26.20 9.97 0.88
C GLN A 724 -27.14 11.17 0.95
N TYR A 725 -26.58 12.37 1.10
CA TYR A 725 -27.34 13.62 1.13
C TYR A 725 -28.14 13.84 -0.16
N LEU A 726 -27.50 13.66 -1.33
CA LEU A 726 -28.20 13.74 -2.62
C LEU A 726 -29.29 12.68 -2.74
N GLN A 727 -29.06 11.48 -2.18
CA GLN A 727 -30.03 10.39 -2.27
C GLN A 727 -31.28 10.62 -1.43
N VAL A 728 -31.12 11.12 -0.21
CA VAL A 728 -32.23 11.39 0.71
C VAL A 728 -33.08 12.57 0.24
N ASN A 729 -32.44 13.62 -0.28
CA ASN A 729 -33.14 14.85 -0.69
C ASN A 729 -33.75 14.77 -2.10
N GLU A 730 -33.42 13.75 -2.88
CA GLU A 730 -33.95 13.51 -4.23
C GLU A 730 -34.13 14.77 -5.11
N PRO A 731 -33.11 15.64 -5.29
CA PRO A 731 -33.26 16.94 -5.96
C PRO A 731 -33.79 16.84 -7.41
N TRP A 732 -33.59 15.70 -8.09
CA TRP A 732 -34.14 15.45 -9.43
C TRP A 732 -35.66 15.25 -9.46
N LYS A 733 -36.29 14.98 -8.31
CA LYS A 733 -37.75 14.98 -8.12
C LYS A 733 -38.22 16.34 -7.62
N CYS A 734 -37.55 16.89 -6.60
CA CYS A 734 -37.91 18.16 -5.96
C CYS A 734 -37.97 19.32 -6.97
N ILE A 735 -37.03 19.38 -7.92
CA ILE A 735 -37.03 20.41 -8.98
C ILE A 735 -38.27 20.40 -9.90
N LYS A 736 -39.03 19.29 -9.91
CA LYS A 736 -40.29 19.15 -10.68
C LYS A 736 -41.53 19.40 -9.83
N GLY A 737 -41.36 19.68 -8.54
CA GLY A 737 -42.44 19.92 -7.58
C GLY A 737 -42.96 21.35 -7.57
N SER A 738 -43.56 21.74 -6.45
CA SER A 738 -44.01 23.11 -6.20
C SER A 738 -42.82 24.07 -6.05
N ASP A 739 -43.07 25.38 -6.07
CA ASP A 739 -42.00 26.37 -5.86
C ASP A 739 -41.44 26.34 -4.43
N ALA A 740 -42.08 25.63 -3.49
CA ALA A 740 -41.51 25.34 -2.17
C ALA A 740 -40.65 24.07 -2.15
N ASP A 741 -40.86 23.16 -3.11
CA ASP A 741 -40.04 21.95 -3.28
C ASP A 741 -38.79 22.22 -4.13
N LYS A 742 -38.84 23.23 -5.01
CA LYS A 742 -37.72 23.70 -5.84
C LYS A 742 -36.78 24.60 -5.05
#